data_AF-A0A2R6FR26-F1
#
_entry.id   AF-A0A2R6FR26-F1
#
_cell.length_a   1.000
_cell.length_b   1.000
_cell.length_c   1.000
_cell.angle_alpha   90.00
_cell.angle_beta   90.00
_cell.angle_gamma   90.00
#
_symmetry.space_group_name_H-M   'P 1'
#
loop_
_entity.id
_entity.type
_entity.pdbx_description
1 polymer ?
#
loop_
_entity_poly.entity_id
_entity_poly.type
_entity_poly.pdbx_seq_one_letter_code
_entity_poly.pdbx_strand_id
1 'polypeptide(L)'
;MTDERSRALRRVGLLLLGANVALVLLKGGAWLATGSLAVEGEAVNSLADAVYSLVTVAGLYLTTRPPDFGHPHGHERIEPFVGLFVALGIFAAGFTVLYQSGTALLSGEIAVTRGPTAVAVLAVAAAAKFGLYRYVLAAGDRHNSPALTATALDNRNDILTALAALAGVAGAAAGYPILDPLAAVVVAVGILYTGVEVVRDNLGYLVGRAPAEDLREEIVRRALEHPDVEGAHDVVAHYVGPEVDVSLHIEVEGDRTLMEAHDIETAIVDSIREIPEVDDVFVHIDRSPRARRPEVYIRGRAYLGPMTDGPVPDLAGRARECAERLLAAEEVLLASHIDADGLTSAAVASTALSRAGLPHEVVFKKQLDETEIATIAAREYDTVLFTDFGSGQLDDIGAHEDAGDFEPVIADHHQPADRETRYHLNPLLAGIDGASELSGAGAAYVLARALADESGQPGLAETDAGVGPAGASGETGAATNRDLAALAVVGAVGDMQAVGGELVGANTGIVDEGVEAGVLAKGTDLSLYGKQTRPLPKLFEYATDVQIPGISGNEAGAVAFLEELDVELKAAGEWRTWADLTDAERQTVASALVRRAVKRGVPADKIDSLVGTTYELVAEPEGTELRDASEFSTLLNATARYERADVGLGVCLGGREDALERARRLLANHRRNLSEGLEYVRREGVTHEDNLQWFDAGDAIRETIVGIVAGMALGTDGVSPDKPIVAFASKDEEETKVSARGSGVLVRQGLDLSVVMREASRTVGGDGGGHDIAAGATVPAGREGEFVAAANDVLAEQLG
;
A
#
# COMPACT_ATOMS: atom_id res chain seq x y z
N MET A 1 -2.40 -25.96 14.40
CA MET A 1 -3.28 -26.85 15.22
C MET A 1 -2.70 -28.17 15.78
N THR A 2 -3.02 -28.46 17.06
CA THR A 2 -2.92 -29.82 17.64
C THR A 2 -4.15 -30.69 17.34
N ASP A 3 -3.93 -32.01 17.18
CA ASP A 3 -4.99 -33.02 16.96
C ASP A 3 -6.05 -33.07 18.08
N GLU A 4 -5.74 -32.48 19.23
CA GLU A 4 -6.64 -32.37 20.39
C GLU A 4 -7.65 -31.22 20.23
N ARG A 5 -7.22 -30.04 19.73
CA ARG A 5 -8.10 -28.87 19.45
C ARG A 5 -9.16 -29.23 18.42
N SER A 6 -8.75 -29.84 17.29
CA SER A 6 -9.68 -30.31 16.25
C SER A 6 -10.80 -31.21 16.77
N ARG A 7 -10.45 -32.18 17.64
CA ARG A 7 -11.43 -33.11 18.23
C ARG A 7 -12.34 -32.42 19.24
N ALA A 8 -11.81 -31.46 20.00
CA ALA A 8 -12.58 -30.66 20.94
C ALA A 8 -13.63 -29.79 20.22
N LEU A 9 -13.24 -29.03 19.19
CA LEU A 9 -14.14 -28.18 18.42
C LEU A 9 -15.28 -28.98 17.77
N ARG A 10 -14.97 -30.14 17.16
CA ARG A 10 -15.98 -31.04 16.58
C ARG A 10 -16.95 -31.57 17.64
N ARG A 11 -16.45 -31.94 18.83
CA ARG A 11 -17.30 -32.43 19.93
C ARG A 11 -18.23 -31.32 20.43
N VAL A 12 -17.72 -30.11 20.62
CA VAL A 12 -18.51 -28.94 21.06
C VAL A 12 -19.60 -28.63 20.03
N GLY A 13 -19.25 -28.61 18.74
CA GLY A 13 -20.20 -28.40 17.65
C GLY A 13 -21.31 -29.46 17.63
N LEU A 14 -20.98 -30.75 17.74
CA LEU A 14 -21.98 -31.82 17.76
C LEU A 14 -22.89 -31.77 18.99
N LEU A 15 -22.35 -31.40 20.17
CA LEU A 15 -23.13 -31.21 21.39
C LEU A 15 -24.10 -30.04 21.25
N LEU A 16 -23.65 -28.92 20.69
CA LEU A 16 -24.49 -27.75 20.41
C LEU A 16 -25.65 -28.12 19.48
N LEU A 17 -25.34 -28.76 18.34
CA LEU A 17 -26.35 -29.20 17.39
C LEU A 17 -27.35 -30.17 18.05
N GLY A 18 -26.86 -31.15 18.81
CA GLY A 18 -27.70 -32.10 19.53
C GLY A 18 -28.63 -31.43 20.54
N ALA A 19 -28.14 -30.43 21.28
CA ALA A 19 -28.94 -29.69 22.24
C ALA A 19 -30.00 -28.80 21.57
N ASN A 20 -29.67 -28.12 20.47
CA ASN A 20 -30.65 -27.33 19.72
C ASN A 20 -31.72 -28.22 19.05
N VAL A 21 -31.35 -29.39 18.53
CA VAL A 21 -32.32 -30.39 18.06
C VAL A 21 -33.21 -30.90 19.20
N ALA A 22 -32.67 -31.13 20.39
CA ALA A 22 -33.47 -31.51 21.55
C ALA A 22 -34.47 -30.41 21.95
N LEU A 23 -34.08 -29.13 21.87
CA LEU A 23 -34.97 -28.00 22.10
C LEU A 23 -36.10 -27.94 21.06
N VAL A 24 -35.81 -28.19 19.78
CA VAL A 24 -36.83 -28.31 18.72
C VAL A 24 -37.85 -29.40 19.06
N LEU A 25 -37.38 -30.59 19.45
CA LEU A 25 -38.26 -31.71 19.79
C LEU A 25 -39.11 -31.42 21.03
N LEU A 26 -38.52 -30.80 22.07
CA LEU A 26 -39.24 -30.44 23.30
C LEU A 26 -40.30 -29.37 23.05
N LYS A 27 -39.95 -28.28 22.35
CA LYS A 27 -40.88 -27.19 22.04
C LYS A 27 -41.95 -27.65 21.04
N GLY A 28 -41.58 -28.42 20.01
CA GLY A 28 -42.51 -29.00 19.05
C GLY A 28 -43.48 -30.00 19.69
N GLY A 29 -43.00 -30.85 20.61
CA GLY A 29 -43.86 -31.74 21.40
C GLY A 29 -44.83 -30.97 22.30
N ALA A 30 -44.37 -29.90 22.95
CA ALA A 30 -45.22 -29.02 23.75
C ALA A 30 -46.26 -28.29 22.88
N TRP A 31 -45.90 -27.85 21.68
CA TRP A 31 -46.84 -27.28 20.73
C TRP A 31 -47.92 -28.29 20.31
N LEU A 32 -47.55 -29.50 19.91
CA LEU A 32 -48.51 -30.55 19.52
C LEU A 32 -49.46 -30.94 20.67
N ALA A 33 -48.98 -30.93 21.91
CA ALA A 33 -49.80 -31.25 23.08
C ALA A 33 -50.74 -30.10 23.50
N THR A 34 -50.38 -28.84 23.23
CA THR A 34 -51.11 -27.66 23.72
C THR A 34 -51.92 -26.93 22.64
N GLY A 35 -51.55 -27.07 21.36
CA GLY A 35 -52.11 -26.32 20.24
C GLY A 35 -51.87 -24.80 20.32
N SER A 36 -50.92 -24.36 21.15
CA SER A 36 -50.70 -22.94 21.42
C SER A 36 -49.89 -22.26 20.32
N LEU A 37 -50.45 -21.24 19.69
CA LEU A 37 -49.77 -20.39 18.69
C LEU A 37 -48.50 -19.72 19.26
N ALA A 38 -48.47 -19.43 20.56
CA ALA A 38 -47.27 -18.86 21.19
C ALA A 38 -46.14 -19.91 21.32
N VAL A 39 -46.48 -21.18 21.56
CA VAL A 39 -45.49 -22.27 21.62
C VAL A 39 -45.05 -22.69 20.21
N GLU A 40 -45.90 -22.47 19.20
CA GLU A 40 -45.57 -22.65 17.78
C GLU A 40 -44.42 -21.74 17.33
N GLY A 41 -44.54 -20.44 17.57
CA GLY A 41 -43.49 -19.47 17.22
C GLY A 41 -42.15 -19.82 17.87
N GLU A 42 -42.19 -20.24 19.14
CA GLU A 42 -41.00 -20.70 19.87
C GLU A 42 -40.37 -21.97 19.30
N ALA A 43 -41.19 -22.90 18.78
CA ALA A 43 -40.71 -24.11 18.13
C ALA A 43 -40.07 -23.81 16.77
N VAL A 44 -40.65 -22.88 15.99
CA VAL A 44 -40.08 -22.41 14.72
C VAL A 44 -38.75 -21.69 14.94
N ASN A 45 -38.64 -20.86 15.99
CA ASN A 45 -37.37 -20.20 16.33
C ASN A 45 -36.26 -21.23 16.61
N SER A 46 -36.53 -22.21 17.46
CA SER A 46 -35.54 -23.25 17.74
C SER A 46 -35.20 -24.12 16.52
N LEU A 47 -36.09 -24.23 15.54
CA LEU A 47 -35.78 -24.88 14.26
C LEU A 47 -34.78 -24.06 13.45
N ALA A 48 -34.94 -22.73 13.40
CA ALA A 48 -33.96 -21.84 12.77
C ALA A 48 -32.59 -21.96 13.47
N ASP A 49 -32.55 -21.96 14.81
CA ASP A 49 -31.32 -22.17 15.58
C ASP A 49 -30.62 -23.48 15.23
N ALA A 50 -31.38 -24.56 15.05
CA ALA A 50 -30.84 -25.87 14.68
C ALA A 50 -30.24 -25.87 13.26
N VAL A 51 -30.85 -25.14 12.32
CA VAL A 51 -30.32 -24.96 10.96
C VAL A 51 -29.04 -24.12 11.00
N TYR A 52 -29.01 -23.00 11.72
CA TYR A 52 -27.80 -22.20 11.87
C TYR A 52 -26.68 -22.99 12.55
N SER A 53 -27.00 -23.75 13.59
CA SER A 53 -26.04 -24.64 14.26
C SER A 53 -25.46 -25.70 13.32
N LEU A 54 -26.26 -26.24 12.39
CA LEU A 54 -25.76 -27.19 11.39
C LEU A 54 -24.70 -26.54 10.49
N VAL A 55 -24.95 -25.31 10.04
CA VAL A 55 -23.98 -24.56 9.21
C VAL A 55 -22.72 -24.24 10.02
N THR A 56 -22.86 -23.82 11.29
CA THR A 56 -21.72 -23.59 12.18
C THR A 56 -20.88 -24.85 12.36
N VAL A 57 -21.51 -26.02 12.58
CA VAL A 57 -20.80 -27.31 12.69
C VAL A 57 -20.12 -27.69 11.39
N ALA A 58 -20.76 -27.47 10.23
CA ALA A 58 -20.15 -27.71 8.93
C ALA A 58 -18.94 -26.79 8.69
N GLY A 59 -19.05 -25.51 9.06
CA GLY A 59 -17.96 -24.54 9.02
C GLY A 59 -16.78 -24.96 9.89
N LEU A 60 -17.03 -25.29 11.16
CA LEU A 60 -16.00 -25.80 12.08
C LEU A 60 -15.38 -27.13 11.61
N TYR A 61 -16.15 -27.97 10.91
CA TYR A 61 -15.60 -29.19 10.31
C TYR A 61 -14.65 -28.87 9.15
N LEU A 62 -14.94 -27.85 8.34
CA LEU A 62 -14.07 -27.40 7.26
C LEU A 62 -12.79 -26.77 7.79
N THR A 63 -12.86 -25.97 8.86
CA THR A 63 -11.68 -25.33 9.46
C THR A 63 -10.73 -26.35 10.07
N THR A 64 -11.27 -27.45 10.60
CA THR A 64 -10.47 -28.53 11.19
C THR A 64 -9.89 -29.53 10.19
N ARG A 65 -9.85 -29.20 8.89
CA ARG A 65 -9.21 -30.05 7.88
C ARG A 65 -7.70 -29.83 7.85
N PRO A 66 -6.90 -30.90 7.68
CA PRO A 66 -5.45 -30.77 7.58
C PRO A 66 -5.07 -29.94 6.34
N PRO A 67 -3.83 -29.41 6.30
CA PRO A 67 -3.28 -28.75 5.12
C PRO A 67 -3.34 -29.63 3.87
N ASP A 68 -3.60 -29.00 2.73
CA ASP A 68 -3.55 -29.62 1.40
C ASP A 68 -2.82 -28.73 0.40
N PHE A 69 -2.64 -29.18 -0.84
CA PHE A 69 -1.90 -28.41 -1.86
C PHE A 69 -2.52 -27.05 -2.19
N GLY A 70 -3.84 -26.88 -1.99
CA GLY A 70 -4.51 -25.59 -2.18
C GLY A 70 -4.41 -24.68 -0.95
N HIS A 71 -4.20 -25.27 0.24
CA HIS A 71 -4.10 -24.58 1.53
C HIS A 71 -2.91 -25.13 2.33
N PRO A 72 -1.67 -24.71 2.01
CA PRO A 72 -0.45 -25.23 2.62
C PRO A 72 -0.34 -24.99 4.13
N HIS A 73 -1.00 -23.94 4.63
CA HIS A 73 -1.08 -23.59 6.05
C HIS A 73 -2.36 -24.11 6.72
N GLY A 74 -3.14 -24.99 6.08
CA GLY A 74 -4.40 -25.49 6.62
C GLY A 74 -5.61 -24.60 6.32
N HIS A 75 -6.77 -25.02 6.83
CA HIS A 75 -8.07 -24.40 6.54
C HIS A 75 -8.57 -23.48 7.67
N GLU A 76 -7.72 -23.19 8.65
CA GLU A 76 -8.10 -22.50 9.88
C GLU A 76 -8.48 -21.03 9.64
N ARG A 77 -7.90 -20.41 8.61
CA ARG A 77 -8.24 -19.04 8.15
C ARG A 77 -9.71 -18.89 7.71
N ILE A 78 -10.45 -19.99 7.53
CA ILE A 78 -11.88 -19.98 7.21
C ILE A 78 -12.73 -19.67 8.47
N GLU A 79 -12.19 -19.87 9.68
CA GLU A 79 -12.98 -19.83 10.91
C GLU A 79 -13.65 -18.47 11.20
N PRO A 80 -12.98 -17.31 11.00
CA PRO A 80 -13.64 -16.01 11.15
C PRO A 80 -14.83 -15.82 10.20
N PHE A 81 -14.82 -16.43 9.01
CA PHE A 81 -15.98 -16.39 8.11
C PHE A 81 -17.18 -17.15 8.67
N VAL A 82 -16.96 -18.22 9.44
CA VAL A 82 -18.03 -18.93 10.16
C VAL A 82 -18.61 -18.02 11.25
N GLY A 83 -17.77 -17.25 11.94
CA GLY A 83 -18.21 -16.23 12.89
C GLY A 83 -19.06 -15.12 12.24
N LEU A 84 -18.65 -14.63 11.06
CA LEU A 84 -19.44 -13.67 10.28
C LEU A 84 -20.79 -14.22 9.83
N PHE A 85 -20.86 -15.51 9.47
CA PHE A 85 -22.13 -16.16 9.16
C PHE A 85 -23.07 -16.21 10.37
N VAL A 86 -22.54 -16.49 11.56
CA VAL A 86 -23.31 -16.42 12.82
C VAL A 86 -23.77 -14.98 13.09
N ALA A 87 -22.93 -13.98 12.85
CA ALA A 87 -23.30 -12.57 13.00
C ALA A 87 -24.48 -12.18 12.09
N LEU A 88 -24.52 -12.70 10.87
CA LEU A 88 -25.66 -12.50 9.96
C LEU A 88 -26.97 -13.06 10.56
N GLY A 89 -26.90 -14.23 11.20
CA GLY A 89 -28.02 -14.82 11.94
C GLY A 89 -28.48 -13.92 13.09
N ILE A 90 -27.54 -13.40 13.88
CA ILE A 90 -27.81 -12.45 14.98
C ILE A 90 -28.51 -11.19 14.46
N PHE A 91 -28.04 -10.61 13.35
CA PHE A 91 -28.70 -9.46 12.72
C PHE A 91 -30.11 -9.80 12.27
N ALA A 92 -30.30 -10.92 11.57
CA ALA A 92 -31.62 -11.34 11.10
C ALA A 92 -32.61 -11.53 12.26
N ALA A 93 -32.18 -12.14 13.37
CA ALA A 93 -32.98 -12.28 14.58
C ALA A 93 -33.30 -10.93 15.22
N GLY A 94 -32.28 -10.08 15.42
CA GLY A 94 -32.43 -8.74 15.99
C GLY A 94 -33.38 -7.84 15.20
N PHE A 95 -33.23 -7.80 13.87
CA PHE A 95 -34.14 -7.05 12.98
C PHE A 95 -35.56 -7.62 13.01
N THR A 96 -35.72 -8.94 13.03
CA THR A 96 -37.04 -9.58 13.11
C THR A 96 -37.77 -9.20 14.39
N VAL A 97 -37.09 -9.30 15.55
CA VAL A 97 -37.66 -8.92 16.85
C VAL A 97 -37.99 -7.42 16.89
N LEU A 98 -37.10 -6.57 16.37
CA LEU A 98 -37.31 -5.12 16.32
C LEU A 98 -38.51 -4.76 15.44
N TYR A 99 -38.61 -5.37 14.25
CA TYR A 99 -39.71 -5.14 13.32
C TYR A 99 -41.05 -5.62 13.90
N GLN A 100 -41.10 -6.83 14.44
CA GLN A 100 -42.32 -7.38 15.06
C GLN A 100 -42.78 -6.56 16.27
N SER A 101 -41.85 -6.19 17.15
CA SER A 101 -42.17 -5.43 18.37
C SER A 101 -42.54 -3.97 18.05
N GLY A 102 -41.85 -3.34 17.09
CA GLY A 102 -42.15 -1.99 16.61
C GLY A 102 -43.50 -1.91 15.91
N THR A 103 -43.83 -2.89 15.06
CA THR A 103 -45.14 -2.97 14.42
C THR A 103 -46.27 -3.21 15.44
N ALA A 104 -46.06 -4.06 16.45
CA ALA A 104 -47.03 -4.27 17.53
C ALA A 104 -47.28 -2.99 18.36
N LEU A 105 -46.25 -2.17 18.62
CA LEU A 105 -46.41 -0.88 19.29
C LEU A 105 -47.19 0.14 18.45
N LEU A 106 -46.94 0.17 17.13
CA LEU A 106 -47.59 1.10 16.21
C LEU A 106 -49.04 0.72 15.89
N SER A 107 -49.34 -0.58 15.77
CA SER A 107 -50.68 -1.08 15.47
C SER A 107 -51.60 -1.13 16.69
N GLY A 108 -51.03 -1.17 17.90
CA GLY A 108 -51.77 -1.36 19.15
C GLY A 108 -52.26 -2.80 19.38
N GLU A 109 -51.95 -3.73 18.48
CA GLU A 109 -52.30 -5.14 18.60
C GLU A 109 -51.25 -5.89 19.44
N ILE A 110 -51.36 -5.80 20.76
CA ILE A 110 -50.42 -6.42 21.69
C ILE A 110 -50.85 -7.88 21.95
N ALA A 111 -50.22 -8.81 21.23
CA ALA A 111 -50.38 -10.24 21.45
C ALA A 111 -49.48 -10.71 22.61
N VAL A 112 -50.05 -10.84 23.81
CA VAL A 112 -49.31 -11.34 24.97
C VAL A 112 -49.32 -12.86 24.98
N THR A 113 -48.14 -13.47 25.15
CA THR A 113 -48.00 -14.89 25.46
C THR A 113 -48.74 -15.24 26.75
N ARG A 114 -49.83 -16.01 26.65
CA ARG A 114 -50.66 -16.41 27.81
C ARG A 114 -50.62 -17.92 28.01
N GLY A 115 -50.34 -18.34 29.23
CA GLY A 115 -50.49 -19.73 29.67
C GLY A 115 -49.27 -20.25 30.44
N PRO A 116 -49.48 -21.02 31.53
CA PRO A 116 -48.40 -21.55 32.35
C PRO A 116 -47.46 -22.49 31.57
N THR A 117 -47.96 -23.14 30.53
CA THR A 117 -47.18 -24.00 29.63
C THR A 117 -46.18 -23.21 28.78
N ALA A 118 -46.59 -22.07 28.19
CA ALA A 118 -45.69 -21.22 27.40
C ALA A 118 -44.59 -20.59 28.27
N VAL A 119 -44.95 -20.13 29.48
CA VAL A 119 -43.98 -19.63 30.47
C VAL A 119 -42.98 -20.72 30.88
N ALA A 120 -43.47 -21.94 31.14
CA ALA A 120 -42.59 -23.06 31.49
C ALA A 120 -41.65 -23.42 30.33
N VAL A 121 -42.13 -23.43 29.09
CA VAL A 121 -41.31 -23.67 27.90
C VAL A 121 -40.23 -22.61 27.73
N LEU A 122 -40.58 -21.31 27.87
CA LEU A 122 -39.62 -20.20 27.80
C LEU A 122 -38.56 -20.30 28.91
N ALA A 123 -38.97 -20.59 30.15
CA ALA A 123 -38.05 -20.72 31.27
C ALA A 123 -37.09 -21.92 31.11
N VAL A 124 -37.59 -23.07 30.66
CA VAL A 124 -36.75 -24.26 30.40
C VAL A 124 -35.80 -24.00 29.23
N ALA A 125 -36.27 -23.34 28.16
CA ALA A 125 -35.43 -22.98 27.03
C ALA A 125 -34.32 -21.99 27.43
N ALA A 126 -34.64 -20.95 28.20
CA ALA A 126 -33.66 -20.00 28.72
C ALA A 126 -32.61 -20.68 29.61
N ALA A 127 -33.03 -21.61 30.49
CA ALA A 127 -32.10 -22.36 31.34
C ALA A 127 -31.17 -23.28 30.52
N ALA A 128 -31.71 -23.97 29.50
CA ALA A 128 -30.93 -24.81 28.60
C ALA A 128 -29.92 -23.99 27.78
N LYS A 129 -30.37 -22.87 27.18
CA LYS A 129 -29.51 -21.94 26.45
C LYS A 129 -28.45 -21.30 27.35
N PHE A 130 -28.76 -21.02 28.61
CA PHE A 130 -27.76 -20.55 29.59
C PHE A 130 -26.67 -21.60 29.85
N GLY A 131 -27.04 -22.86 30.01
CA GLY A 131 -26.07 -23.97 30.10
C GLY A 131 -25.18 -24.07 28.86
N LEU A 132 -25.78 -23.97 27.67
CA LEU A 132 -25.06 -23.96 26.39
C LEU A 132 -24.13 -22.76 26.26
N TYR A 133 -24.61 -21.55 26.55
CA TYR A 133 -23.83 -20.32 26.53
C TYR A 133 -22.57 -20.46 27.39
N ARG A 134 -22.71 -20.90 28.65
CA ARG A 134 -21.57 -21.06 29.57
C ARG A 134 -20.58 -22.11 29.08
N TYR A 135 -21.07 -23.21 28.53
CA TYR A 135 -20.22 -24.29 28.01
C TYR A 135 -19.49 -23.89 26.73
N VAL A 136 -20.20 -23.29 25.77
CA VAL A 136 -19.67 -22.88 24.47
C VAL A 136 -18.73 -21.69 24.62
N LEU A 137 -19.04 -20.72 25.48
CA LEU A 137 -18.13 -19.61 25.77
C LEU A 137 -16.83 -20.12 26.38
N ALA A 138 -16.92 -20.98 27.41
CA ALA A 138 -15.73 -21.56 28.02
C ALA A 138 -14.89 -22.40 27.03
N ALA A 139 -15.55 -23.07 26.07
CA ALA A 139 -14.85 -23.77 24.99
C ALA A 139 -14.26 -22.82 23.94
N GLY A 140 -14.94 -21.72 23.63
CA GLY A 140 -14.47 -20.66 22.74
C GLY A 140 -13.21 -20.02 23.28
N ASP A 141 -13.24 -19.58 24.54
CA ASP A 141 -12.10 -18.98 25.23
C ASP A 141 -10.93 -19.97 25.36
N ARG A 142 -11.21 -21.23 25.74
CA ARG A 142 -10.17 -22.25 25.93
C ARG A 142 -9.47 -22.67 24.65
N HIS A 143 -10.13 -22.55 23.50
CA HIS A 143 -9.63 -23.00 22.21
C HIS A 143 -9.42 -21.85 21.22
N ASN A 144 -9.47 -20.61 21.70
CA ASN A 144 -9.34 -19.38 20.92
C ASN A 144 -10.17 -19.40 19.63
N SER A 145 -11.44 -19.79 19.74
CA SER A 145 -12.32 -19.98 18.59
C SER A 145 -13.27 -18.80 18.40
N PRO A 146 -13.10 -17.96 17.36
CA PRO A 146 -13.99 -16.85 17.09
C PRO A 146 -15.39 -17.32 16.67
N ALA A 147 -15.49 -18.46 15.98
CA ALA A 147 -16.76 -19.06 15.59
C ALA A 147 -17.56 -19.57 16.79
N LEU A 148 -16.91 -20.21 17.78
CA LEU A 148 -17.58 -20.62 19.02
C LEU A 148 -17.96 -19.42 19.88
N THR A 149 -17.12 -18.38 19.95
CA THR A 149 -17.41 -17.15 20.70
C THR A 149 -18.64 -16.44 20.12
N ALA A 150 -18.70 -16.28 18.79
CA ALA A 150 -19.88 -15.75 18.10
C ALA A 150 -21.15 -16.58 18.41
N THR A 151 -21.01 -17.91 18.40
CA THR A 151 -22.12 -18.82 18.72
C THR A 151 -22.55 -18.75 20.19
N ALA A 152 -21.62 -18.50 21.12
CA ALA A 152 -21.95 -18.27 22.52
C ALA A 152 -22.75 -16.98 22.68
N LEU A 153 -22.34 -15.91 22.00
CA LEU A 153 -23.03 -14.62 22.00
C LEU A 153 -24.43 -14.71 21.38
N ASP A 154 -24.62 -15.53 20.35
CA ASP A 154 -25.94 -15.87 19.81
C ASP A 154 -26.84 -16.55 20.86
N ASN A 155 -26.33 -17.60 21.54
CA ASN A 155 -27.05 -18.22 22.65
C ASN A 155 -27.35 -17.24 23.80
N ARG A 156 -26.50 -16.24 24.05
CA ARG A 156 -26.76 -15.16 25.02
C ARG A 156 -27.94 -14.31 24.57
N ASN A 157 -28.01 -13.96 23.29
CA ASN A 157 -29.11 -13.18 22.71
C ASN A 157 -30.45 -13.92 22.81
N ASP A 158 -30.47 -15.24 22.63
CA ASP A 158 -31.67 -16.06 22.86
C ASP A 158 -32.13 -16.00 24.32
N ILE A 159 -31.21 -16.03 25.28
CA ILE A 159 -31.53 -15.90 26.71
C ILE A 159 -32.13 -14.52 26.99
N LEU A 160 -31.53 -13.45 26.46
CA LEU A 160 -32.05 -12.09 26.63
C LEU A 160 -33.45 -11.94 26.03
N THR A 161 -33.69 -12.54 24.86
CA THR A 161 -34.99 -12.55 24.19
C THR A 161 -36.04 -13.30 25.03
N ALA A 162 -35.69 -14.48 25.54
CA ALA A 162 -36.56 -15.26 26.41
C ALA A 162 -36.86 -14.53 27.74
N LEU A 163 -35.87 -13.84 28.32
CA LEU A 163 -36.06 -13.04 29.53
C LEU A 163 -36.95 -11.81 29.29
N ALA A 164 -36.81 -11.14 28.14
CA ALA A 164 -37.70 -10.05 27.74
C ALA A 164 -39.15 -10.54 27.60
N ALA A 165 -39.36 -11.68 26.94
CA ALA A 165 -40.68 -12.29 26.81
C ALA A 165 -41.27 -12.66 28.20
N LEU A 166 -40.48 -13.23 29.11
CA LEU A 166 -40.92 -13.52 30.48
C LEU A 166 -41.28 -12.25 31.27
N ALA A 167 -40.49 -11.19 31.13
CA ALA A 167 -40.78 -9.88 31.72
C ALA A 167 -42.07 -9.27 31.13
N GLY A 168 -42.30 -9.44 29.84
CA GLY A 168 -43.53 -9.05 29.16
C GLY A 168 -44.77 -9.78 29.69
N VAL A 169 -44.69 -11.09 29.88
CA VAL A 169 -45.78 -11.88 30.50
C VAL A 169 -46.08 -11.39 31.92
N ALA A 170 -45.04 -11.11 32.73
CA ALA A 170 -45.22 -10.57 34.07
C ALA A 170 -45.84 -9.16 34.06
N GLY A 171 -45.39 -8.29 33.16
CA GLY A 171 -45.93 -6.94 32.97
C GLY A 171 -47.39 -6.94 32.53
N ALA A 172 -47.75 -7.82 31.60
CA ALA A 172 -49.13 -8.00 31.17
C ALA A 172 -50.03 -8.54 32.29
N ALA A 173 -49.52 -9.46 33.13
CA ALA A 173 -50.24 -9.94 34.32
C ALA A 173 -50.45 -8.83 35.37
N ALA A 174 -49.54 -7.86 35.45
CA ALA A 174 -49.64 -6.67 36.29
C ALA A 174 -50.53 -5.55 35.69
N GLY A 175 -51.11 -5.76 34.50
CA GLY A 175 -51.98 -4.80 33.83
C GLY A 175 -51.29 -3.85 32.84
N TYR A 176 -50.01 -4.07 32.53
CA TYR A 176 -49.23 -3.26 31.58
C TYR A 176 -48.72 -4.10 30.38
N PRO A 177 -49.60 -4.47 29.42
CA PRO A 177 -49.21 -5.28 28.25
C PRO A 177 -48.13 -4.66 27.37
N ILE A 178 -48.03 -3.32 27.36
CA ILE A 178 -47.05 -2.57 26.55
C ILE A 178 -45.60 -2.85 26.96
N LEU A 179 -45.37 -3.37 28.17
CA LEU A 179 -44.03 -3.71 28.64
C LEU A 179 -43.39 -4.84 27.83
N ASP A 180 -44.17 -5.72 27.22
CA ASP A 180 -43.69 -6.84 26.41
C ASP A 180 -42.96 -6.36 25.13
N PRO A 181 -43.62 -5.64 24.20
CA PRO A 181 -42.93 -5.15 23.01
C PRO A 181 -41.87 -4.09 23.33
N LEU A 182 -42.02 -3.32 24.42
CA LEU A 182 -41.01 -2.33 24.82
C LEU A 182 -39.71 -3.01 25.32
N ALA A 183 -39.82 -4.06 26.15
CA ALA A 183 -38.66 -4.85 26.56
C ALA A 183 -38.00 -5.55 25.35
N ALA A 184 -38.80 -6.07 24.42
CA ALA A 184 -38.31 -6.70 23.20
C ALA A 184 -37.55 -5.73 22.29
N VAL A 185 -38.00 -4.47 22.14
CA VAL A 185 -37.25 -3.42 21.40
C VAL A 185 -35.89 -3.15 22.04
N VAL A 186 -35.84 -2.99 23.38
CA VAL A 186 -34.58 -2.74 24.10
C VAL A 186 -33.59 -3.89 23.90
N VAL A 187 -34.08 -5.13 24.03
CA VAL A 187 -33.24 -6.31 23.79
C VAL A 187 -32.80 -6.39 22.33
N ALA A 188 -33.69 -6.13 21.36
CA ALA A 188 -33.36 -6.17 19.94
C ALA A 188 -32.20 -5.21 19.58
N VAL A 189 -32.17 -4.00 20.16
CA VAL A 189 -31.04 -3.08 19.98
C VAL A 189 -29.74 -3.67 20.54
N GLY A 190 -29.79 -4.32 21.72
CA GLY A 190 -28.64 -5.02 22.29
C GLY A 190 -28.16 -6.21 21.45
N ILE A 191 -29.09 -6.94 20.82
CA ILE A 191 -28.78 -8.04 19.89
C ILE A 191 -28.05 -7.49 18.65
N LEU A 192 -28.56 -6.41 18.05
CA LEU A 192 -27.92 -5.76 16.90
C LEU A 192 -26.52 -5.23 17.25
N TYR A 193 -26.36 -4.63 18.44
CA TYR A 193 -25.03 -4.21 18.94
C TYR A 193 -24.07 -5.39 19.06
N THR A 194 -24.54 -6.52 19.62
CA THR A 194 -23.76 -7.76 19.69
C THR A 194 -23.37 -8.26 18.29
N GLY A 195 -24.25 -8.12 17.29
CA GLY A 195 -23.94 -8.44 15.89
C GLY A 195 -22.78 -7.59 15.34
N VAL A 196 -22.78 -6.27 15.62
CA VAL A 196 -21.70 -5.36 15.20
C VAL A 196 -20.37 -5.71 15.90
N GLU A 197 -20.42 -6.06 17.18
CA GLU A 197 -19.25 -6.49 17.95
C GLU A 197 -18.63 -7.75 17.32
N VAL A 198 -19.44 -8.78 17.06
CA VAL A 198 -18.99 -10.02 16.40
C VAL A 198 -18.40 -9.73 15.01
N VAL A 199 -19.00 -8.85 14.21
CA VAL A 199 -18.45 -8.48 12.89
C VAL A 199 -17.10 -7.78 13.03
N ARG A 200 -16.97 -6.81 13.94
CA ARG A 200 -15.72 -6.08 14.16
C ARG A 200 -14.58 -7.01 14.55
N ASP A 201 -14.85 -7.95 15.47
CA ASP A 201 -13.84 -8.90 15.93
C ASP A 201 -13.44 -9.87 14.80
N ASN A 202 -14.42 -10.44 14.07
CA ASN A 202 -14.15 -11.36 12.97
C ASN A 202 -13.45 -10.70 11.77
N LEU A 203 -13.80 -9.46 11.43
CA LEU A 203 -13.04 -8.69 10.43
C LEU A 203 -11.63 -8.39 10.92
N GLY A 204 -11.45 -8.09 12.21
CA GLY A 204 -10.13 -7.94 12.84
C GLY A 204 -9.22 -9.14 12.63
N TYR A 205 -9.74 -10.36 12.80
CA TYR A 205 -8.99 -11.60 12.52
C TYR A 205 -8.67 -11.77 11.03
N LEU A 206 -9.52 -11.29 10.11
CA LEU A 206 -9.29 -11.40 8.66
C LEU A 206 -8.28 -10.38 8.13
N VAL A 207 -8.19 -9.20 8.75
CA VAL A 207 -7.25 -8.14 8.35
C VAL A 207 -5.91 -8.22 9.06
N GLY A 208 -5.71 -9.22 9.93
CA GLY A 208 -4.45 -9.40 10.66
C GLY A 208 -4.23 -8.36 11.77
N ARG A 209 -5.27 -8.11 12.59
CA ARG A 209 -5.15 -7.22 13.76
C ARG A 209 -4.04 -7.72 14.70
N ALA A 210 -3.32 -6.81 15.34
CA ALA A 210 -2.39 -7.13 16.41
C ALA A 210 -3.11 -7.80 17.61
N PRO A 211 -2.49 -8.78 18.29
CA PRO A 211 -3.03 -9.38 19.49
C PRO A 211 -3.07 -8.37 20.65
N ALA A 212 -3.73 -8.73 21.74
CA ALA A 212 -3.80 -7.91 22.94
C ALA A 212 -2.41 -7.59 23.52
N GLU A 213 -2.30 -6.46 24.23
CA GLU A 213 -1.01 -5.93 24.70
C GLU A 213 -0.30 -6.86 25.68
N ASP A 214 -1.06 -7.52 26.55
CA ASP A 214 -0.56 -8.56 27.46
C ASP A 214 0.08 -9.74 26.73
N LEU A 215 -0.50 -10.17 25.62
CA LEU A 215 0.08 -11.24 24.80
C LEU A 215 1.36 -10.77 24.09
N ARG A 216 1.41 -9.51 23.63
CA ARG A 216 2.64 -8.94 23.04
C ARG A 216 3.75 -8.81 24.08
N GLU A 217 3.45 -8.32 25.27
CA GLU A 217 4.39 -8.26 26.39
C GLU A 217 4.92 -9.65 26.76
N GLU A 218 4.05 -10.66 26.77
CA GLU A 218 4.43 -12.05 27.02
C GLU A 218 5.43 -12.58 25.97
N ILE A 219 5.17 -12.34 24.69
CA ILE A 219 6.05 -12.73 23.59
C ILE A 219 7.44 -12.11 23.75
N VAL A 220 7.50 -10.80 24.01
CA VAL A 220 8.76 -10.07 24.23
C VAL A 220 9.50 -10.62 25.45
N ARG A 221 8.77 -10.86 26.55
CA ARG A 221 9.32 -11.41 27.78
C ARG A 221 9.95 -12.79 27.55
N ARG A 222 9.28 -13.69 26.82
CA ARG A 222 9.80 -15.03 26.48
C ARG A 222 11.08 -14.97 25.66
N ALA A 223 11.19 -14.00 24.76
CA ALA A 223 12.41 -13.78 23.98
C ALA A 223 13.58 -13.30 24.87
N LEU A 224 13.33 -12.32 25.73
CA LEU A 224 14.32 -11.73 26.63
C LEU A 224 14.73 -12.64 27.81
N GLU A 225 13.99 -13.71 28.08
CA GLU A 225 14.32 -14.70 29.12
C GLU A 225 15.52 -15.59 28.75
N HIS A 226 15.86 -15.68 27.46
CA HIS A 226 17.02 -16.45 27.03
C HIS A 226 18.33 -15.75 27.46
N PRO A 227 19.27 -16.44 28.15
CA PRO A 227 20.42 -15.80 28.80
C PRO A 227 21.41 -15.13 27.85
N ASP A 228 21.42 -15.54 26.59
CA ASP A 228 22.30 -14.99 25.55
C ASP A 228 21.61 -13.90 24.69
N VAL A 229 20.37 -13.51 25.03
CA VAL A 229 19.64 -12.40 24.37
C VAL A 229 19.84 -11.12 25.17
N GLU A 230 20.38 -10.10 24.52
CA GLU A 230 20.64 -8.78 25.09
C GLU A 230 19.50 -7.78 24.84
N GLY A 231 18.69 -8.02 23.81
CA GLY A 231 17.58 -7.16 23.40
C GLY A 231 16.63 -7.86 22.42
N ALA A 232 15.42 -7.32 22.27
CA ALA A 232 14.46 -7.75 21.25
C ALA A 232 13.76 -6.53 20.67
N HIS A 233 13.67 -6.44 19.34
CA HIS A 233 13.06 -5.33 18.61
C HIS A 233 12.30 -5.85 17.37
N ASP A 234 11.65 -4.95 16.63
CA ASP A 234 10.82 -5.28 15.46
C ASP A 234 9.85 -6.45 15.68
N VAL A 235 9.19 -6.43 16.84
CA VAL A 235 8.25 -7.47 17.26
C VAL A 235 6.91 -7.25 16.56
N VAL A 236 6.68 -8.00 15.50
CA VAL A 236 5.43 -8.03 14.74
C VAL A 236 4.65 -9.29 15.13
N ALA A 237 3.56 -9.10 15.87
CA ALA A 237 2.61 -10.17 16.16
C ALA A 237 1.24 -9.81 15.55
N HIS A 238 0.63 -10.74 14.82
CA HIS A 238 -0.67 -10.51 14.18
C HIS A 238 -1.49 -11.79 14.08
N TYR A 239 -2.82 -11.66 14.04
CA TYR A 239 -3.70 -12.81 13.87
C TYR A 239 -3.67 -13.36 12.45
N VAL A 240 -3.60 -14.68 12.34
CA VAL A 240 -3.78 -15.46 11.11
C VAL A 240 -4.93 -16.43 11.34
N GLY A 241 -6.15 -15.95 11.09
CA GLY A 241 -7.34 -16.65 11.57
C GLY A 241 -7.43 -16.55 13.11
N PRO A 242 -7.60 -17.67 13.84
CA PRO A 242 -7.67 -17.67 15.29
C PRO A 242 -6.31 -17.68 16.01
N GLU A 243 -5.22 -17.98 15.31
CA GLU A 243 -3.87 -18.12 15.88
C GLU A 243 -3.02 -16.89 15.57
N VAL A 244 -1.91 -16.72 16.27
CA VAL A 244 -1.00 -15.57 16.15
C VAL A 244 0.30 -16.02 15.49
N ASP A 245 0.69 -15.31 14.44
CA ASP A 245 2.03 -15.41 13.86
C ASP A 245 2.90 -14.31 14.44
N VAL A 246 4.10 -14.69 14.88
CA VAL A 246 5.07 -13.79 15.52
C VAL A 246 6.33 -13.71 14.67
N SER A 247 6.78 -12.49 14.39
CA SER A 247 8.12 -12.21 13.87
C SER A 247 8.80 -11.24 14.82
N LEU A 248 10.05 -11.52 15.18
CA LEU A 248 10.82 -10.65 16.07
C LEU A 248 12.32 -10.71 15.75
N HIS A 249 13.01 -9.63 16.05
CA HIS A 249 14.45 -9.56 16.02
C HIS A 249 15.00 -9.70 17.44
N ILE A 250 16.04 -10.50 17.61
CA ILE A 250 16.73 -10.69 18.89
C ILE A 250 18.18 -10.25 18.75
N GLU A 251 18.72 -9.62 19.77
CA GLU A 251 20.11 -9.18 19.80
C GLU A 251 20.97 -10.15 20.61
N VAL A 252 22.05 -10.66 20.02
CA VAL A 252 23.00 -11.59 20.67
C VAL A 252 24.45 -11.11 20.53
N GLU A 253 25.35 -11.54 21.43
CA GLU A 253 26.76 -11.14 21.36
C GLU A 253 27.41 -11.63 20.05
N GLY A 254 28.13 -10.75 19.36
CA GLY A 254 28.52 -11.02 17.97
C GLY A 254 29.81 -11.79 17.74
N ASP A 255 30.32 -12.52 18.72
CA ASP A 255 31.40 -13.49 18.55
C ASP A 255 30.90 -14.95 18.55
N ARG A 256 29.58 -15.15 18.60
CA ARG A 256 28.93 -16.46 18.50
C ARG A 256 29.09 -17.08 17.12
N THR A 257 29.25 -18.39 17.09
CA THR A 257 29.25 -19.17 15.85
C THR A 257 27.83 -19.26 15.27
N LEU A 258 27.72 -19.53 13.97
CA LEU A 258 26.43 -19.72 13.30
C LEU A 258 25.59 -20.83 13.97
N MET A 259 26.25 -21.88 14.48
CA MET A 259 25.56 -22.97 15.17
C MET A 259 24.97 -22.51 16.51
N GLU A 260 25.74 -21.75 17.31
CA GLU A 260 25.26 -21.21 18.58
C GLU A 260 24.12 -20.21 18.37
N ALA A 261 24.20 -19.38 17.32
CA ALA A 261 23.13 -18.47 16.96
C ALA A 261 21.84 -19.23 16.59
N HIS A 262 21.94 -20.29 15.79
CA HIS A 262 20.79 -21.15 15.46
C HIS A 262 20.21 -21.88 16.67
N ASP A 263 21.06 -22.30 17.62
CA ASP A 263 20.59 -22.91 18.87
C ASP A 263 19.81 -21.90 19.74
N ILE A 264 20.24 -20.64 19.79
CA ILE A 264 19.55 -19.54 20.48
C ILE A 264 18.20 -19.25 19.81
N GLU A 265 18.20 -19.09 18.49
CA GLU A 265 16.98 -18.92 17.67
C GLU A 265 15.97 -20.03 17.96
N THR A 266 16.41 -21.28 17.87
CA THR A 266 15.56 -22.46 18.09
C THR A 266 14.97 -22.45 19.50
N ALA A 267 15.77 -22.13 20.52
CA ALA A 267 15.31 -22.05 21.91
C ALA A 267 14.24 -20.95 22.11
N ILE A 268 14.35 -19.83 21.41
CA ILE A 268 13.40 -18.72 21.51
C ILE A 268 12.12 -19.03 20.72
N VAL A 269 12.25 -19.59 19.51
CA VAL A 269 11.13 -20.10 18.73
C VAL A 269 10.32 -21.10 19.57
N ASP A 270 10.99 -22.07 20.19
CA ASP A 270 10.34 -23.08 21.04
C ASP A 270 9.68 -22.44 22.27
N SER A 271 10.35 -21.50 22.94
CA SER A 271 9.83 -20.78 24.11
C SER A 271 8.57 -19.97 23.79
N ILE A 272 8.55 -19.27 22.65
CA ILE A 272 7.39 -18.46 22.23
C ILE A 272 6.25 -19.36 21.73
N ARG A 273 6.56 -20.47 21.03
CA ARG A 273 5.56 -21.46 20.60
C ARG A 273 4.87 -22.20 21.75
N GLU A 274 5.39 -22.14 22.98
CA GLU A 274 4.67 -22.66 24.15
C GLU A 274 3.45 -21.81 24.53
N ILE A 275 3.35 -20.57 24.02
CA ILE A 275 2.19 -19.70 24.20
C ILE A 275 1.02 -20.31 23.40
N PRO A 276 -0.12 -20.67 24.04
CA PRO A 276 -1.21 -21.40 23.38
C PRO A 276 -1.82 -20.72 22.15
N GLU A 277 -1.74 -19.39 22.09
CA GLU A 277 -2.24 -18.55 21.00
C GLU A 277 -1.32 -18.50 19.78
N VAL A 278 -0.03 -18.84 19.93
CA VAL A 278 0.99 -18.68 18.89
C VAL A 278 1.15 -19.98 18.10
N ASP A 279 1.04 -19.91 16.77
CA ASP A 279 1.26 -21.07 15.87
C ASP A 279 2.65 -21.03 15.24
N ASP A 280 3.04 -19.88 14.66
CA ASP A 280 4.34 -19.72 14.03
C ASP A 280 5.17 -18.56 14.60
N VAL A 281 6.48 -18.77 14.64
CA VAL A 281 7.46 -17.82 15.20
C VAL A 281 8.67 -17.76 14.28
N PHE A 282 8.97 -16.55 13.79
CA PHE A 282 10.16 -16.24 13.01
C PHE A 282 11.07 -15.34 13.84
N VAL A 283 12.28 -15.81 14.10
CA VAL A 283 13.28 -15.07 14.86
C VAL A 283 14.42 -14.67 13.93
N HIS A 284 14.62 -13.37 13.77
CA HIS A 284 15.83 -12.84 13.14
C HIS A 284 16.88 -12.56 14.22
N ILE A 285 18.14 -12.89 13.96
CA ILE A 285 19.22 -12.70 14.94
C ILE A 285 20.09 -11.53 14.51
N ASP A 286 20.05 -10.47 15.31
CA ASP A 286 20.88 -9.30 15.20
C ASP A 286 22.03 -9.30 16.20
N ARG A 287 23.04 -8.50 15.90
CA ARG A 287 24.21 -8.33 16.75
C ARG A 287 23.91 -7.29 17.82
N SER A 288 24.09 -7.63 19.10
CA SER A 288 23.87 -6.65 20.17
C SER A 288 24.86 -5.47 20.08
N PRO A 289 24.37 -4.22 20.16
CA PRO A 289 25.20 -3.04 20.21
C PRO A 289 25.91 -3.00 21.57
N ARG A 290 27.15 -3.48 21.61
CA ARG A 290 27.99 -3.48 22.82
C ARG A 290 27.98 -2.11 23.50
N ALA A 291 27.35 -2.02 24.67
CA ALA A 291 27.28 -0.82 25.48
C ALA A 291 28.71 -0.31 25.82
N ARG A 292 29.13 0.79 25.18
CA ARG A 292 30.25 1.58 25.71
C ARG A 292 29.70 2.53 26.79
N ARG A 293 30.22 2.36 28.00
CA ARG A 293 29.95 3.23 29.17
C ARG A 293 30.24 4.70 28.86
N PRO A 294 29.55 5.64 29.53
CA PRO A 294 29.66 7.06 29.25
C PRO A 294 30.93 7.64 29.89
N GLU A 295 31.84 8.17 29.06
CA GLU A 295 32.81 9.15 29.53
C GLU A 295 32.37 10.55 29.09
N VAL A 296 32.02 11.35 30.09
CA VAL A 296 31.75 12.77 30.00
C VAL A 296 32.99 13.51 29.49
N TYR A 297 32.88 14.27 28.41
CA TYR A 297 33.75 15.43 28.18
C TYR A 297 32.98 16.67 27.70
N ILE A 298 33.30 17.77 28.36
CA ILE A 298 32.76 19.12 28.16
C ILE A 298 33.53 19.83 27.03
N ARG A 299 32.77 20.54 26.18
CA ARG A 299 33.09 21.69 25.29
C ARG A 299 34.54 21.87 24.81
N GLY A 300 34.71 21.99 23.50
CA GLY A 300 35.82 22.78 22.95
C GLY A 300 36.02 22.76 21.43
N ARG A 301 35.55 23.83 20.78
CA ARG A 301 36.00 24.42 19.49
C ARG A 301 35.78 23.62 18.19
N ALA A 302 34.94 24.25 17.35
CA ALA A 302 34.79 24.04 15.93
C ALA A 302 36.13 23.94 15.19
N TYR A 303 36.26 22.88 14.39
CA TYR A 303 37.16 22.82 13.25
C TYR A 303 36.44 23.48 12.07
N LEU A 304 36.87 24.68 11.68
CA LEU A 304 36.53 25.28 10.39
C LEU A 304 37.53 24.74 9.35
N GLY A 305 37.18 23.63 8.72
CA GLY A 305 37.73 23.25 7.42
C GLY A 305 37.02 24.02 6.29
N PRO A 306 37.62 24.11 5.09
CA PRO A 306 37.00 24.80 3.97
C PRO A 306 35.68 24.10 3.60
N MET A 307 34.57 24.84 3.67
CA MET A 307 33.26 24.36 3.25
C MET A 307 33.32 24.09 1.75
N THR A 308 33.13 22.84 1.34
CA THR A 308 32.78 22.53 -0.05
C THR A 308 31.37 23.04 -0.27
N ASP A 309 31.12 23.84 -1.31
CA ASP A 309 29.82 24.48 -1.58
C ASP A 309 28.67 23.49 -1.92
N GLY A 310 28.81 22.20 -1.58
CA GLY A 310 27.85 21.14 -1.86
C GLY A 310 27.73 20.81 -3.36
N PRO A 311 26.84 19.88 -3.72
CA PRO A 311 26.61 19.47 -5.12
C PRO A 311 25.94 20.55 -5.96
N VAL A 312 25.25 21.51 -5.32
CA VAL A 312 24.54 22.63 -5.97
C VAL A 312 24.85 23.94 -5.23
N PRO A 313 25.97 24.61 -5.57
CA PRO A 313 26.46 25.80 -4.86
C PRO A 313 25.44 26.94 -4.75
N ASP A 314 24.63 27.16 -5.78
CA ASP A 314 23.64 28.25 -5.82
C ASP A 314 22.53 28.09 -4.77
N LEU A 315 22.33 26.87 -4.24
CA LEU A 315 21.34 26.57 -3.21
C LEU A 315 21.94 26.41 -1.79
N ALA A 316 23.26 26.39 -1.65
CA ALA A 316 23.94 26.07 -0.40
C ALA A 316 23.53 26.99 0.78
N GLY A 317 23.32 28.28 0.51
CA GLY A 317 22.88 29.24 1.53
C GLY A 317 21.49 28.92 2.09
N ARG A 318 20.51 28.70 1.20
CA ARG A 318 19.13 28.34 1.57
C ARG A 318 19.07 26.98 2.27
N ALA A 319 19.83 26.02 1.76
CA ALA A 319 19.91 24.68 2.33
C ALA A 319 20.45 24.71 3.77
N ARG A 320 21.48 25.53 4.05
CA ARG A 320 21.98 25.75 5.41
C ARG A 320 20.91 26.34 6.32
N GLU A 321 20.20 27.37 5.89
CA GLU A 321 19.14 27.98 6.73
C GLU A 321 18.02 26.98 7.06
N CYS A 322 17.62 26.15 6.10
CA CYS A 322 16.66 25.07 6.31
C CYS A 322 17.20 24.00 7.28
N ALA A 323 18.45 23.57 7.09
CA ALA A 323 19.11 22.60 7.96
C ALA A 323 19.23 23.09 9.41
N GLU A 324 19.64 24.34 9.63
CA GLU A 324 19.69 24.97 10.96
C GLU A 324 18.31 24.97 11.64
N ARG A 325 17.24 25.24 10.89
CA ARG A 325 15.87 25.21 11.44
C ARG A 325 15.44 23.80 11.83
N LEU A 326 15.77 22.79 11.03
CA LEU A 326 15.47 21.40 11.34
C LEU A 326 16.25 20.92 12.57
N LEU A 327 17.53 21.28 12.69
CA LEU A 327 18.36 20.95 13.86
C LEU A 327 17.90 21.63 15.15
N ALA A 328 17.14 22.72 15.04
CA ALA A 328 16.52 23.40 16.18
C ALA A 328 15.18 22.79 16.60
N ALA A 329 14.60 21.87 15.81
CA ALA A 329 13.34 21.21 16.14
C ALA A 329 13.54 20.07 17.15
N GLU A 330 12.52 19.82 17.98
CA GLU A 330 12.49 18.65 18.88
C GLU A 330 12.11 17.37 18.12
N GLU A 331 11.15 17.50 17.21
CA GLU A 331 10.69 16.47 16.29
C GLU A 331 10.18 17.12 14.99
N VAL A 332 10.16 16.34 13.90
CA VAL A 332 9.80 16.83 12.56
C VAL A 332 8.70 15.96 11.96
N LEU A 333 7.64 16.59 11.44
CA LEU A 333 6.72 15.90 10.54
C LEU A 333 7.23 16.03 9.10
N LEU A 334 7.58 14.93 8.46
CA LEU A 334 8.01 14.88 7.07
C LEU A 334 6.79 14.57 6.19
N ALA A 335 6.32 15.55 5.42
CA ALA A 335 5.26 15.39 4.43
C ALA A 335 5.88 15.29 3.03
N SER A 336 5.50 14.27 2.24
CA SER A 336 5.98 14.10 0.87
C SER A 336 4.89 13.66 -0.12
N HIS A 337 5.17 13.88 -1.41
CA HIS A 337 4.31 13.46 -2.51
C HIS A 337 4.36 11.93 -2.76
N ILE A 338 3.38 11.39 -3.49
CA ILE A 338 3.22 9.95 -3.75
C ILE A 338 3.55 9.63 -5.22
N ASP A 339 4.83 9.69 -5.54
CA ASP A 339 5.43 9.19 -6.78
C ASP A 339 6.91 8.83 -6.55
N ALA A 340 7.66 8.52 -7.61
CA ALA A 340 9.07 8.17 -7.48
C ALA A 340 9.93 9.31 -6.89
N ASP A 341 9.69 10.58 -7.26
CA ASP A 341 10.46 11.72 -6.76
C ASP A 341 10.12 12.01 -5.30
N GLY A 342 8.84 11.98 -4.93
CA GLY A 342 8.38 12.15 -3.55
C GLY A 342 8.80 11.01 -2.62
N LEU A 343 8.78 9.75 -3.09
CA LEU A 343 9.24 8.60 -2.29
C LEU A 343 10.75 8.64 -2.05
N THR A 344 11.53 9.01 -3.07
CA THR A 344 12.98 9.15 -2.92
C THR A 344 13.33 10.39 -2.10
N SER A 345 12.61 11.50 -2.27
CA SER A 345 12.74 12.70 -1.42
C SER A 345 12.52 12.38 0.06
N ALA A 346 11.43 11.68 0.37
CA ALA A 346 11.11 11.26 1.72
C ALA A 346 12.19 10.33 2.29
N ALA A 347 12.71 9.39 1.50
CA ALA A 347 13.76 8.47 1.94
C ALA A 347 15.10 9.19 2.20
N VAL A 348 15.48 10.13 1.32
CA VAL A 348 16.68 10.96 1.49
C VAL A 348 16.54 11.83 2.75
N ALA A 349 15.42 12.53 2.91
CA ALA A 349 15.16 13.36 4.08
C ALA A 349 15.08 12.54 5.38
N SER A 350 14.34 11.43 5.39
CA SER A 350 14.18 10.54 6.55
C SER A 350 15.53 9.96 7.00
N THR A 351 16.36 9.52 6.05
CA THR A 351 17.70 8.99 6.34
C THR A 351 18.61 10.09 6.88
N ALA A 352 18.56 11.30 6.31
CA ALA A 352 19.34 12.44 6.78
C ALA A 352 18.91 12.90 8.19
N LEU A 353 17.61 13.00 8.46
CA LEU A 353 17.05 13.33 9.78
C LEU A 353 17.46 12.28 10.82
N SER A 354 17.33 10.99 10.49
CA SER A 354 17.78 9.88 11.35
C SER A 354 19.26 9.98 11.70
N ARG A 355 20.12 10.23 10.70
CA ARG A 355 21.57 10.39 10.88
C ARG A 355 21.94 11.62 11.72
N ALA A 356 21.13 12.68 11.65
CA ALA A 356 21.27 13.85 12.50
C ALA A 356 20.71 13.66 13.92
N GLY A 357 20.08 12.51 14.20
CA GLY A 357 19.46 12.20 15.49
C GLY A 357 18.14 12.95 15.73
N LEU A 358 17.44 13.35 14.67
CA LEU A 358 16.15 14.05 14.73
C LEU A 358 14.99 13.06 14.59
N PRO A 359 14.17 12.87 15.65
CA PRO A 359 12.93 12.09 15.55
C PRO A 359 11.99 12.69 14.50
N HIS A 360 11.37 11.83 13.70
CA HIS A 360 10.42 12.27 12.70
C HIS A 360 9.36 11.21 12.38
N GLU A 361 8.20 11.68 11.94
CA GLU A 361 7.13 10.87 11.35
C GLU A 361 6.99 11.21 9.86
N VAL A 362 6.73 10.22 9.02
CA VAL A 362 6.52 10.42 7.58
C VAL A 362 5.04 10.30 7.22
N VAL A 363 4.52 11.28 6.49
CA VAL A 363 3.18 11.27 5.91
C VAL A 363 3.25 11.52 4.41
N PHE A 364 2.37 10.84 3.69
CA PHE A 364 2.32 10.89 2.24
C PHE A 364 0.99 11.46 1.78
N LYS A 365 1.02 12.43 0.86
CA LYS A 365 -0.17 13.07 0.30
C LYS A 365 -0.10 13.07 -1.22
N LYS A 366 -1.21 12.68 -1.88
CA LYS A 366 -1.32 12.67 -3.34
C LYS A 366 -1.47 14.08 -3.91
N GLN A 367 -2.13 14.96 -3.17
CA GLN A 367 -2.24 16.39 -3.45
C GLN A 367 -2.25 17.12 -2.11
N LEU A 368 -1.81 18.37 -2.12
CA LEU A 368 -1.70 19.21 -0.93
C LEU A 368 -2.74 20.33 -1.00
N ASP A 369 -4.02 20.00 -0.92
CA ASP A 369 -5.08 21.00 -0.85
C ASP A 369 -5.25 21.55 0.59
N GLU A 370 -6.07 22.59 0.75
CA GLU A 370 -6.37 23.22 2.06
C GLU A 370 -6.80 22.18 3.12
N THR A 371 -7.56 21.14 2.72
CA THR A 371 -8.04 20.11 3.65
C THR A 371 -6.89 19.23 4.09
N GLU A 372 -6.03 18.80 3.16
CA GLU A 372 -4.88 17.96 3.46
C GLU A 372 -3.84 18.71 4.32
N ILE A 373 -3.61 20.00 4.08
CA ILE A 373 -2.76 20.86 4.92
C ILE A 373 -3.35 20.98 6.33
N ALA A 374 -4.67 21.15 6.47
CA ALA A 374 -5.32 21.15 7.77
C ALA A 374 -5.15 19.80 8.50
N THR A 375 -5.11 18.67 7.80
CA THR A 375 -4.80 17.37 8.43
C THR A 375 -3.35 17.25 8.91
N ILE A 376 -2.42 17.95 8.26
CA ILE A 376 -1.01 18.03 8.68
C ILE A 376 -0.91 18.90 9.94
N ALA A 377 -1.55 20.08 9.93
CA ALA A 377 -1.61 20.97 11.10
C ALA A 377 -2.21 20.28 12.33
N ALA A 378 -3.26 19.47 12.14
CA ALA A 378 -3.93 18.73 13.20
C ALA A 378 -3.08 17.66 13.90
N ARG A 379 -1.86 17.39 13.42
CA ARG A 379 -0.90 16.48 14.07
C ARG A 379 -0.05 17.15 15.14
N GLU A 380 -0.14 18.48 15.29
CA GLU A 380 0.47 19.26 16.38
C GLU A 380 2.02 19.18 16.44
N TYR A 381 2.70 19.11 15.28
CA TYR A 381 4.16 19.20 15.19
C TYR A 381 4.61 20.66 15.00
N ASP A 382 5.57 21.13 15.82
CA ASP A 382 6.09 22.50 15.73
C ASP A 382 6.86 22.80 14.43
N THR A 383 7.37 21.76 13.75
CA THR A 383 8.14 21.89 12.50
C THR A 383 7.69 20.85 11.49
N VAL A 384 7.32 21.30 10.29
CA VAL A 384 6.91 20.42 9.20
C VAL A 384 7.86 20.59 8.02
N LEU A 385 8.49 19.50 7.59
CA LEU A 385 9.30 19.43 6.39
C LEU A 385 8.45 18.92 5.23
N PHE A 386 8.21 19.76 4.23
CA PHE A 386 7.56 19.40 2.98
C PHE A 386 8.63 19.07 1.93
N THR A 387 8.53 17.89 1.32
CA THR A 387 9.42 17.48 0.22
C THR A 387 8.62 17.16 -1.04
N ASP A 388 9.14 17.58 -2.20
CA ASP A 388 8.53 17.33 -3.52
C ASP A 388 7.14 17.98 -3.74
N PHE A 389 6.73 18.86 -2.84
CA PHE A 389 5.57 19.73 -2.96
C PHE A 389 5.63 20.90 -1.97
N GLY A 390 4.64 21.78 -2.01
CA GLY A 390 4.47 22.87 -1.04
C GLY A 390 4.76 24.25 -1.60
N SER A 391 5.64 24.39 -2.60
CA SER A 391 5.96 25.71 -3.19
C SER A 391 4.74 26.35 -3.84
N GLY A 392 3.93 25.55 -4.55
CA GLY A 392 2.69 26.01 -5.19
C GLY A 392 1.53 26.24 -4.22
N GLN A 393 1.67 25.81 -2.96
CA GLN A 393 0.63 25.83 -1.92
C GLN A 393 1.00 26.78 -0.77
N LEU A 394 1.99 27.66 -0.99
CA LEU A 394 2.49 28.57 0.03
C LEU A 394 1.42 29.51 0.60
N ASP A 395 0.38 29.84 -0.17
CA ASP A 395 -0.74 30.66 0.31
C ASP A 395 -1.49 29.97 1.47
N ASP A 396 -1.79 28.67 1.32
CA ASP A 396 -2.50 27.87 2.32
C ASP A 396 -1.59 27.45 3.48
N ILE A 397 -0.37 26.99 3.19
CA ILE A 397 0.66 26.66 4.19
C ILE A 397 0.95 27.90 5.05
N GLY A 398 1.07 29.05 4.40
CA GLY A 398 1.35 30.32 5.04
C GLY A 398 0.26 30.78 6.01
N ALA A 399 -1.00 30.42 5.76
CA ALA A 399 -2.07 30.70 6.72
C ALA A 399 -1.88 29.96 8.05
N HIS A 400 -1.38 28.72 8.00
CA HIS A 400 -1.04 27.92 9.19
C HIS A 400 0.25 28.39 9.86
N GLU A 401 1.25 28.82 9.08
CA GLU A 401 2.46 29.48 9.59
C GLU A 401 2.11 30.75 10.37
N ASP A 402 1.23 31.62 9.83
CA ASP A 402 0.78 32.84 10.50
C ASP A 402 -0.05 32.56 11.76
N ALA A 403 -0.81 31.47 11.76
CA ALA A 403 -1.58 31.00 12.92
C ALA A 403 -0.67 30.43 14.03
N GLY A 404 0.58 30.08 13.70
CA GLY A 404 1.51 29.43 14.60
C GLY A 404 1.21 27.94 14.79
N ASP A 405 0.54 27.30 13.82
CA ASP A 405 0.22 25.87 13.88
C ASP A 405 1.49 25.02 13.69
N PHE A 406 2.41 25.46 12.83
CA PHE A 406 3.75 24.89 12.63
C PHE A 406 4.66 25.85 11.86
N GLU A 407 5.98 25.65 11.94
CA GLU A 407 6.93 26.32 11.03
C GLU A 407 7.21 25.42 9.81
N PRO A 408 6.95 25.89 8.57
CA PRO A 408 7.24 25.12 7.37
C PRO A 408 8.73 25.18 6.99
N VAL A 409 9.28 24.04 6.60
CA VAL A 409 10.53 23.93 5.84
C VAL A 409 10.18 23.24 4.51
N ILE A 410 10.51 23.85 3.37
CA ILE A 410 10.11 23.34 2.06
C ILE A 410 11.34 23.02 1.22
N ALA A 411 11.44 21.78 0.75
CA ALA A 411 12.43 21.32 -0.23
C ALA A 411 11.71 20.77 -1.47
N ASP A 412 11.57 21.61 -2.49
CA ASP A 412 10.66 21.38 -3.61
C ASP A 412 11.17 22.06 -4.88
N HIS A 413 10.66 21.67 -6.05
CA HIS A 413 11.06 22.13 -7.37
C HIS A 413 9.92 22.73 -8.21
N HIS A 414 8.69 22.72 -7.69
CA HIS A 414 7.53 23.30 -8.39
C HIS A 414 7.55 24.83 -8.40
N GLN A 415 6.77 25.43 -9.31
CA GLN A 415 6.59 26.88 -9.38
C GLN A 415 6.07 27.43 -8.04
N PRO A 416 6.80 28.35 -7.37
CA PRO A 416 6.33 28.97 -6.14
C PRO A 416 5.07 29.81 -6.35
N ALA A 417 4.19 29.83 -5.35
CA ALA A 417 3.12 30.82 -5.24
C ALA A 417 3.69 32.23 -4.97
N ASP A 418 2.84 33.25 -4.99
CA ASP A 418 3.25 34.64 -4.76
C ASP A 418 3.72 34.89 -3.31
N ARG A 419 3.22 34.10 -2.36
CA ARG A 419 3.64 34.15 -0.96
C ARG A 419 5.04 33.57 -0.76
N GLU A 420 5.83 34.19 0.13
CA GLU A 420 7.14 33.71 0.53
C GLU A 420 7.09 33.10 1.95
N THR A 421 7.93 32.10 2.21
CA THR A 421 8.28 31.64 3.57
C THR A 421 9.80 31.69 3.74
N ARG A 422 10.25 31.72 5.00
CA ARG A 422 11.67 31.87 5.33
C ARG A 422 12.49 30.64 4.93
N TYR A 423 12.00 29.45 5.22
CA TYR A 423 12.74 28.20 5.03
C TYR A 423 12.30 27.51 3.73
N HIS A 424 12.64 28.14 2.61
CA HIS A 424 12.26 27.66 1.27
C HIS A 424 13.49 27.36 0.42
N LEU A 425 13.74 26.06 0.26
CA LEU A 425 14.74 25.48 -0.63
C LEU A 425 14.06 25.08 -1.94
N ASN A 426 14.14 25.96 -2.93
CA ASN A 426 13.60 25.71 -4.27
C ASN A 426 14.54 26.23 -5.36
N PRO A 427 14.85 25.43 -6.40
CA PRO A 427 15.77 25.79 -7.50
C PRO A 427 15.33 27.04 -8.26
N LEU A 428 14.03 27.28 -8.46
CA LEU A 428 13.54 28.44 -9.21
C LEU A 428 13.89 29.76 -8.52
N LEU A 429 14.02 29.76 -7.18
CA LEU A 429 14.45 30.93 -6.42
C LEU A 429 15.93 31.27 -6.61
N ALA A 430 16.70 30.36 -7.22
CA ALA A 430 18.09 30.55 -7.62
C ALA A 430 18.27 30.61 -9.15
N GLY A 431 17.18 30.61 -9.92
CA GLY A 431 17.23 30.65 -11.39
C GLY A 431 17.60 29.31 -12.04
N ILE A 432 17.45 28.20 -11.31
CA ILE A 432 17.62 26.83 -11.81
C ILE A 432 16.24 26.32 -12.23
N ASP A 433 16.15 25.65 -13.38
CA ASP A 433 14.88 25.10 -13.88
C ASP A 433 14.44 23.85 -13.10
N GLY A 434 13.34 23.96 -12.35
CA GLY A 434 12.78 22.85 -11.59
C GLY A 434 12.24 21.71 -12.47
N ALA A 435 11.97 21.94 -13.76
CA ALA A 435 11.44 20.88 -14.64
C ALA A 435 12.54 19.99 -15.25
N SER A 436 13.79 20.46 -15.30
CA SER A 436 14.86 19.76 -16.04
C SER A 436 16.22 19.75 -15.36
N GLU A 437 16.48 20.65 -14.41
CA GLU A 437 17.80 20.83 -13.80
C GLU A 437 17.87 20.37 -12.34
N LEU A 438 16.76 20.28 -11.60
CA LEU A 438 16.73 19.75 -10.24
C LEU A 438 15.34 19.26 -9.84
N SER A 439 15.25 18.04 -9.31
CA SER A 439 13.99 17.42 -8.83
C SER A 439 13.73 17.69 -7.36
N GLY A 440 12.55 17.30 -6.84
CA GLY A 440 12.26 17.29 -5.42
C GLY A 440 13.27 16.46 -4.63
N ALA A 441 13.65 15.27 -5.13
CA ALA A 441 14.66 14.44 -4.48
C ALA A 441 16.06 15.07 -4.57
N GLY A 442 16.34 15.81 -5.64
CA GLY A 442 17.52 16.65 -5.75
C GLY A 442 17.57 17.76 -4.69
N ALA A 443 16.47 18.48 -4.48
CA ALA A 443 16.36 19.49 -3.43
C ALA A 443 16.49 18.88 -2.03
N ALA A 444 15.84 17.74 -1.77
CA ALA A 444 15.97 16.98 -0.53
C ALA A 444 17.41 16.51 -0.28
N TYR A 445 18.14 16.13 -1.34
CA TYR A 445 19.56 15.75 -1.25
C TYR A 445 20.46 16.94 -0.89
N VAL A 446 20.24 18.10 -1.52
CA VAL A 446 20.96 19.34 -1.17
C VAL A 446 20.71 19.69 0.30
N LEU A 447 19.48 19.55 0.79
CA LEU A 447 19.15 19.72 2.20
C LEU A 447 19.84 18.69 3.10
N ALA A 448 19.85 17.41 2.70
CA ALA A 448 20.53 16.35 3.43
C ALA A 448 22.03 16.59 3.57
N ARG A 449 22.69 17.12 2.52
CA ARG A 449 24.11 17.53 2.57
C ARG A 449 24.33 18.68 3.54
N ALA A 450 23.47 19.70 3.52
CA ALA A 450 23.55 20.80 4.48
C ALA A 450 23.31 20.32 5.93
N LEU A 451 22.37 19.40 6.15
CA LEU A 451 22.08 18.83 7.47
C LEU A 451 23.28 18.05 8.04
N ALA A 452 23.95 17.27 7.19
CA ALA A 452 25.19 16.58 7.54
C ALA A 452 26.28 17.58 7.98
N ASP A 453 26.49 18.62 7.19
CA ASP A 453 27.53 19.62 7.43
C ASP A 453 27.26 20.44 8.73
N GLU A 454 26.00 20.79 9.02
CA GLU A 454 25.61 21.58 10.20
C GLU A 454 25.48 20.76 11.49
N SER A 455 25.11 19.47 11.41
CA SER A 455 24.90 18.63 12.59
C SER A 455 26.19 18.38 13.39
N GLY A 456 27.36 18.43 12.73
CA GLY A 456 28.68 18.32 13.36
C GLY A 456 28.91 17.03 14.17
N GLN A 457 28.01 16.04 14.10
CA GLN A 457 28.14 14.78 14.83
C GLN A 457 29.06 13.82 14.06
N PRO A 458 30.00 13.13 14.74
CA PRO A 458 30.62 11.95 14.17
C PRO A 458 29.50 10.93 13.96
N GLY A 459 29.25 10.55 12.71
CA GLY A 459 28.18 9.64 12.35
C GLY A 459 28.31 8.34 13.13
N LEU A 460 27.16 7.73 13.46
CA LEU A 460 27.13 6.31 13.73
C LEU A 460 27.78 5.63 12.52
N ALA A 461 28.96 5.04 12.74
CA ALA A 461 29.75 4.46 11.66
C ALA A 461 28.90 3.44 10.89
N GLU A 462 29.02 3.48 9.56
CA GLU A 462 28.60 2.41 8.67
C GLU A 462 29.02 1.06 9.26
N THR A 463 28.05 0.25 9.65
CA THR A 463 28.27 -1.19 9.82
C THR A 463 27.16 -1.94 9.11
N ASP A 464 27.59 -2.60 8.03
CA ASP A 464 26.93 -3.64 7.25
C ASP A 464 25.66 -3.28 6.46
N ALA A 465 25.87 -2.51 5.39
CA ALA A 465 25.39 -2.95 4.08
C ALA A 465 26.61 -3.46 3.28
N GLY A 466 26.92 -4.77 3.36
CA GLY A 466 27.80 -5.41 2.38
C GLY A 466 27.09 -5.39 1.02
N VAL A 467 27.71 -5.03 -0.10
CA VAL A 467 29.05 -5.38 -0.58
C VAL A 467 29.61 -4.25 -1.46
N GLY A 468 30.81 -3.75 -1.12
CA GLY A 468 31.65 -2.93 -2.01
C GLY A 468 33.14 -3.26 -1.78
N PRO A 469 33.99 -3.24 -2.82
CA PRO A 469 35.29 -3.88 -2.78
C PRO A 469 36.33 -3.10 -1.99
N ALA A 470 37.27 -3.87 -1.42
CA ALA A 470 38.37 -3.40 -0.62
C ALA A 470 39.25 -2.35 -1.32
N GLY A 471 39.45 -1.21 -0.64
CA GLY A 471 40.73 -0.50 -0.65
C GLY A 471 40.66 1.01 -0.78
N ALA A 472 40.59 1.73 0.34
CA ALA A 472 41.41 2.91 0.61
C ALA A 472 41.30 3.31 2.09
N SER A 473 42.47 3.50 2.71
CA SER A 473 42.79 4.18 3.97
C SER A 473 41.65 4.81 4.78
N GLY A 474 41.55 4.39 6.05
CA GLY A 474 40.57 4.88 7.00
C GLY A 474 40.75 6.35 7.43
N GLU A 475 39.62 7.01 7.53
CA GLU A 475 39.34 8.16 8.39
C GLU A 475 37.93 7.96 8.95
N THR A 476 37.77 8.02 10.27
CA THR A 476 36.45 8.00 10.93
C THR A 476 35.73 9.31 10.61
N GLY A 477 34.85 9.30 9.60
CA GLY A 477 34.15 10.47 9.07
C GLY A 477 32.76 10.69 9.68
N ALA A 478 32.36 11.96 9.79
CA ALA A 478 30.96 12.34 9.99
C ALA A 478 30.08 11.80 8.85
N ALA A 479 28.80 11.52 9.10
CA ALA A 479 27.88 11.06 8.07
C ALA A 479 27.77 12.15 6.99
N THR A 480 28.37 11.93 5.82
CA THR A 480 28.42 12.95 4.75
C THR A 480 27.15 12.99 3.92
N ASN A 481 26.25 12.01 4.05
CA ASN A 481 25.06 11.83 3.21
C ASN A 481 25.34 11.72 1.69
N ARG A 482 26.60 11.58 1.26
CA ARG A 482 26.96 11.48 -0.17
C ARG A 482 26.42 10.20 -0.83
N ASP A 483 26.19 9.17 -0.04
CA ASP A 483 25.57 7.92 -0.46
C ASP A 483 24.11 8.08 -0.93
N LEU A 484 23.42 9.09 -0.42
CA LEU A 484 22.02 9.39 -0.79
C LEU A 484 21.88 9.97 -2.21
N ALA A 485 23.00 10.33 -2.87
CA ALA A 485 23.00 10.80 -4.26
C ALA A 485 22.35 9.78 -5.21
N ALA A 486 22.50 8.48 -4.91
CA ALA A 486 21.89 7.39 -5.66
C ALA A 486 20.36 7.51 -5.72
N LEU A 487 19.71 7.76 -4.57
CA LEU A 487 18.25 7.93 -4.51
C LEU A 487 17.79 9.24 -5.14
N ALA A 488 18.57 10.32 -4.98
CA ALA A 488 18.28 11.60 -5.63
C ALA A 488 18.25 11.47 -7.17
N VAL A 489 19.18 10.71 -7.75
CA VAL A 489 19.20 10.41 -9.18
C VAL A 489 18.03 9.52 -9.60
N VAL A 490 17.59 8.57 -8.76
CA VAL A 490 16.36 7.79 -9.03
C VAL A 490 15.13 8.70 -9.08
N GLY A 491 15.02 9.67 -8.16
CA GLY A 491 13.95 10.67 -8.17
C GLY A 491 13.96 11.52 -9.45
N ALA A 492 15.10 12.12 -9.79
CA ALA A 492 15.24 12.93 -11.00
C ALA A 492 14.97 12.15 -12.32
N VAL A 493 15.35 10.87 -12.38
CA VAL A 493 14.98 10.00 -13.51
C VAL A 493 13.49 9.69 -13.49
N GLY A 494 12.90 9.46 -12.32
CA GLY A 494 11.47 9.19 -12.13
C GLY A 494 10.58 10.38 -12.50
N ASP A 495 11.06 11.60 -12.26
CA ASP A 495 10.44 12.87 -12.63
C ASP A 495 10.73 13.27 -14.10
N MET A 496 11.37 12.38 -14.86
CA MET A 496 11.61 12.54 -16.30
C MET A 496 12.45 13.79 -16.66
N GLN A 497 13.36 14.23 -15.77
CA GLN A 497 14.16 15.44 -15.96
C GLN A 497 15.30 15.30 -16.99
N ALA A 498 15.45 14.14 -17.63
CA ALA A 498 16.49 13.91 -18.61
C ALA A 498 16.22 14.68 -19.91
N VAL A 499 17.14 15.58 -20.27
CA VAL A 499 17.12 16.35 -21.52
C VAL A 499 18.05 15.68 -22.53
N GLY A 500 17.50 15.24 -23.66
CA GLY A 500 18.30 14.54 -24.68
C GLY A 500 18.86 13.20 -24.20
N GLY A 501 18.25 12.59 -23.17
CA GLY A 501 18.67 11.30 -22.61
C GLY A 501 19.72 11.41 -21.50
N GLU A 502 20.00 12.60 -20.98
CA GLU A 502 20.96 12.84 -19.89
C GLU A 502 20.39 13.83 -18.85
N LEU A 503 20.81 13.72 -17.59
CA LEU A 503 20.46 14.67 -16.54
C LEU A 503 21.39 15.89 -16.65
N VAL A 504 20.79 17.07 -16.68
CA VAL A 504 21.49 18.34 -16.96
C VAL A 504 21.40 19.30 -15.77
N GLY A 505 22.11 20.43 -15.87
CA GLY A 505 22.05 21.48 -14.85
C GLY A 505 22.54 21.01 -13.48
N ALA A 506 21.79 21.35 -12.43
CA ALA A 506 22.17 21.03 -11.05
C ALA A 506 22.18 19.51 -10.76
N ASN A 507 21.38 18.71 -11.47
CA ASN A 507 21.41 17.25 -11.38
C ASN A 507 22.79 16.68 -11.75
N THR A 508 23.54 17.31 -12.65
CA THR A 508 24.90 16.87 -12.99
C THR A 508 25.83 16.89 -11.78
N GLY A 509 25.72 17.91 -10.91
CA GLY A 509 26.51 17.99 -9.68
C GLY A 509 26.20 16.84 -8.70
N ILE A 510 24.93 16.44 -8.60
CA ILE A 510 24.51 15.30 -7.77
C ILE A 510 25.03 13.97 -8.34
N VAL A 511 24.93 13.80 -9.66
CA VAL A 511 25.46 12.62 -10.36
C VAL A 511 26.98 12.51 -10.14
N ASP A 512 27.72 13.58 -10.36
CA ASP A 512 29.17 13.61 -10.21
C ASP A 512 29.55 13.29 -8.75
N GLU A 513 28.85 13.85 -7.78
CA GLU A 513 29.09 13.59 -6.35
C GLU A 513 28.85 12.11 -5.99
N GLY A 514 27.80 11.48 -6.54
CA GLY A 514 27.50 10.07 -6.34
C GLY A 514 28.45 9.12 -7.06
N VAL A 515 28.97 9.50 -8.22
CA VAL A 515 30.04 8.76 -8.92
C VAL A 515 31.33 8.82 -8.11
N GLU A 516 31.70 10.00 -7.62
CA GLU A 516 32.87 10.18 -6.76
C GLU A 516 32.75 9.41 -5.44
N ALA A 517 31.54 9.35 -4.86
CA ALA A 517 31.27 8.57 -3.66
C ALA A 517 31.21 7.05 -3.90
N GLY A 518 31.22 6.62 -5.17
CA GLY A 518 31.17 5.21 -5.54
C GLY A 518 29.82 4.56 -5.25
N VAL A 519 28.72 5.32 -5.29
CA VAL A 519 27.33 4.80 -5.16
C VAL A 519 26.57 4.81 -6.49
N LEU A 520 27.08 5.54 -7.48
CA LEU A 520 26.53 5.60 -8.83
C LEU A 520 27.60 5.30 -9.89
N ALA A 521 27.18 4.70 -11.00
CA ALA A 521 27.93 4.62 -12.23
C ALA A 521 27.14 5.28 -13.35
N LYS A 522 27.78 6.21 -14.06
CA LYS A 522 27.25 6.88 -15.25
C LYS A 522 27.85 6.24 -16.50
N GLY A 523 27.00 5.81 -17.43
CA GLY A 523 27.41 5.15 -18.67
C GLY A 523 26.58 5.58 -19.87
N THR A 524 26.94 5.06 -21.04
CA THR A 524 26.15 5.20 -22.28
C THR A 524 25.74 3.82 -22.74
N ASP A 525 24.44 3.56 -22.81
CA ASP A 525 23.88 2.26 -23.20
C ASP A 525 22.51 2.46 -23.87
N LEU A 526 21.82 1.37 -24.21
CA LEU A 526 20.46 1.42 -24.72
C LEU A 526 19.53 2.12 -23.74
N SER A 527 18.79 3.12 -24.23
CA SER A 527 17.71 3.79 -23.50
C SER A 527 16.42 2.97 -23.59
N LEU A 528 16.49 1.72 -23.12
CA LEU A 528 15.35 0.82 -23.06
C LEU A 528 15.10 0.39 -21.61
N TYR A 529 13.82 0.30 -21.25
CA TYR A 529 13.41 -0.20 -19.96
C TYR A 529 13.48 -1.74 -19.87
N GLY A 530 14.05 -2.25 -18.77
CA GLY A 530 14.13 -3.68 -18.49
C GLY A 530 15.47 -4.32 -18.85
N LYS A 531 16.56 -3.54 -18.94
CA LYS A 531 17.91 -4.06 -19.20
C LYS A 531 18.35 -5.07 -18.13
N GLN A 532 18.01 -4.80 -16.87
CA GLN A 532 18.36 -5.64 -15.73
C GLN A 532 17.42 -6.85 -15.63
N THR A 533 16.11 -6.66 -15.88
CA THR A 533 15.10 -7.65 -15.48
C THR A 533 14.38 -8.37 -16.61
N ARG A 534 14.48 -7.91 -17.87
CA ARG A 534 13.75 -8.53 -19.00
C ARG A 534 14.66 -9.46 -19.81
N PRO A 535 14.16 -10.65 -20.18
CA PRO A 535 14.80 -11.45 -21.22
C PRO A 535 14.87 -10.68 -22.54
N LEU A 536 15.95 -10.85 -23.30
CA LEU A 536 16.24 -10.09 -24.52
C LEU A 536 15.05 -9.98 -25.51
N PRO A 537 14.28 -11.05 -25.84
CA PRO A 537 13.14 -10.90 -26.76
C PRO A 537 12.08 -9.95 -26.23
N LYS A 538 11.77 -10.00 -24.92
CA LYS A 538 10.79 -9.11 -24.29
C LYS A 538 11.32 -7.68 -24.18
N LEU A 539 12.62 -7.50 -23.95
CA LEU A 539 13.24 -6.17 -23.97
C LEU A 539 12.99 -5.45 -25.31
N PHE A 540 13.21 -6.14 -26.44
CA PHE A 540 13.03 -5.54 -27.76
C PHE A 540 11.57 -5.51 -28.24
N GLU A 541 10.75 -6.49 -27.85
CA GLU A 541 9.31 -6.46 -28.13
C GLU A 541 8.67 -5.20 -27.53
N TYR A 542 9.04 -4.85 -26.29
CA TYR A 542 8.48 -3.71 -25.57
C TYR A 542 9.23 -2.39 -25.81
N ALA A 543 10.09 -2.30 -26.83
CA ALA A 543 10.75 -1.04 -27.20
C ALA A 543 9.73 -0.10 -27.88
N THR A 544 8.98 0.66 -27.06
CA THR A 544 7.89 1.55 -27.51
C THR A 544 8.37 2.96 -27.86
N ASP A 545 9.43 3.45 -27.19
CA ASP A 545 9.95 4.82 -27.41
C ASP A 545 10.55 5.00 -28.81
N VAL A 546 11.15 3.93 -29.31
CA VAL A 546 11.63 3.82 -30.69
C VAL A 546 11.03 2.55 -31.30
N GLN A 547 9.92 2.73 -32.01
CA GLN A 547 9.27 1.63 -32.72
C GLN A 547 10.13 1.17 -33.90
N ILE A 548 10.62 -0.07 -33.83
CA ILE A 548 11.42 -0.70 -34.90
C ILE A 548 10.52 -1.69 -35.65
N PRO A 549 10.16 -1.41 -36.92
CA PRO A 549 9.23 -2.25 -37.67
C PRO A 549 9.66 -3.72 -37.80
N GLY A 550 8.81 -4.61 -37.28
CA GLY A 550 9.05 -6.06 -37.25
C GLY A 550 9.87 -6.54 -36.06
N ILE A 551 10.10 -5.69 -35.05
CA ILE A 551 10.68 -6.06 -33.74
C ILE A 551 9.76 -5.55 -32.62
N SER A 552 9.57 -4.23 -32.53
CA SER A 552 8.69 -3.64 -31.51
C SER A 552 7.25 -4.12 -31.71
N GLY A 553 6.58 -4.52 -30.63
CA GLY A 553 5.23 -5.10 -30.63
C GLY A 553 5.14 -6.48 -31.30
N ASN A 554 6.26 -7.13 -31.60
CA ASN A 554 6.29 -8.41 -32.30
C ASN A 554 7.33 -9.37 -31.69
N GLU A 555 6.89 -10.18 -30.73
CA GLU A 555 7.74 -11.18 -30.05
C GLU A 555 8.46 -12.11 -31.04
N ALA A 556 7.75 -12.66 -32.03
CA ALA A 556 8.33 -13.54 -33.03
C ALA A 556 9.40 -12.83 -33.88
N GLY A 557 9.17 -11.55 -34.17
CA GLY A 557 10.12 -10.68 -34.87
C GLY A 557 11.36 -10.36 -34.05
N ALA A 558 11.20 -10.10 -32.75
CA ALA A 558 12.29 -9.90 -31.81
C ALA A 558 13.15 -11.17 -31.65
N VAL A 559 12.51 -12.34 -31.51
CA VAL A 559 13.19 -13.64 -31.47
C VAL A 559 13.98 -13.88 -32.76
N ALA A 560 13.34 -13.71 -33.93
CA ALA A 560 14.00 -13.91 -35.21
C ALA A 560 15.20 -12.96 -35.41
N PHE A 561 15.07 -11.70 -34.98
CA PHE A 561 16.19 -10.74 -35.00
C PHE A 561 17.36 -11.21 -34.15
N LEU A 562 17.11 -11.71 -32.94
CA LEU A 562 18.16 -12.17 -32.03
C LEU A 562 18.82 -13.46 -32.51
N GLU A 563 18.06 -14.38 -33.09
CA GLU A 563 18.58 -15.64 -33.63
C GLU A 563 19.41 -15.46 -34.92
N GLU A 564 19.27 -14.32 -35.61
CA GLU A 564 20.13 -13.94 -36.74
C GLU A 564 21.52 -13.45 -36.32
N LEU A 565 21.75 -13.15 -35.03
CA LEU A 565 23.01 -12.62 -34.53
C LEU A 565 24.01 -13.74 -34.20
N ASP A 566 25.28 -13.53 -34.53
CA ASP A 566 26.38 -14.44 -34.21
C ASP A 566 26.86 -14.21 -32.76
N VAL A 567 25.94 -14.34 -31.79
CA VAL A 567 26.17 -14.11 -30.35
C VAL A 567 25.40 -15.16 -29.54
N GLU A 568 26.00 -15.69 -28.48
CA GLU A 568 25.36 -16.68 -27.60
C GLU A 568 24.40 -16.00 -26.61
N LEU A 569 23.16 -15.75 -27.04
CA LEU A 569 22.16 -14.99 -26.28
C LEU A 569 21.27 -15.84 -25.36
N LYS A 570 21.53 -17.15 -25.26
CA LYS A 570 20.79 -18.08 -24.39
C LYS A 570 21.74 -18.78 -23.42
N ALA A 571 21.34 -18.91 -22.16
CA ALA A 571 22.05 -19.68 -21.14
C ALA A 571 21.11 -20.75 -20.58
N ALA A 572 21.56 -22.01 -20.50
CA ALA A 572 20.74 -23.15 -20.05
C ALA A 572 19.40 -23.33 -20.79
N GLY A 573 19.30 -22.84 -22.04
CA GLY A 573 18.07 -22.89 -22.85
C GLY A 573 17.11 -21.72 -22.65
N GLU A 574 17.40 -20.82 -21.70
CA GLU A 574 16.64 -19.60 -21.44
C GLU A 574 17.32 -18.38 -22.06
N TRP A 575 16.55 -17.35 -22.39
CA TRP A 575 17.09 -16.10 -22.91
C TRP A 575 17.79 -15.32 -21.81
N ARG A 576 19.02 -14.87 -22.08
CA ARG A 576 19.76 -13.94 -21.23
C ARG A 576 19.03 -12.59 -21.17
N THR A 577 19.30 -11.81 -20.14
CA THR A 577 18.96 -10.38 -20.03
C THR A 577 20.01 -9.52 -20.72
N TRP A 578 19.79 -8.21 -20.81
CA TRP A 578 20.83 -7.29 -21.31
C TRP A 578 22.00 -7.17 -20.33
N ALA A 579 21.71 -7.16 -19.03
CA ALA A 579 22.72 -7.12 -17.97
C ALA A 579 23.69 -8.30 -18.04
N ASP A 580 23.21 -9.50 -18.40
CA ASP A 580 24.05 -10.68 -18.56
C ASP A 580 25.10 -10.55 -19.68
N LEU A 581 24.88 -9.68 -20.67
CA LEU A 581 25.75 -9.55 -21.85
C LEU A 581 27.04 -8.79 -21.51
N THR A 582 28.16 -9.26 -22.07
CA THR A 582 29.43 -8.52 -22.07
C THR A 582 29.35 -7.29 -22.98
N ASP A 583 30.21 -6.29 -22.76
CA ASP A 583 30.25 -5.07 -23.58
C ASP A 583 30.35 -5.34 -25.09
N ALA A 584 31.13 -6.35 -25.49
CA ALA A 584 31.27 -6.73 -26.90
C ALA A 584 30.00 -7.35 -27.48
N GLU A 585 29.28 -8.14 -26.68
CA GLU A 585 27.98 -8.71 -27.05
C GLU A 585 26.93 -7.60 -27.15
N ARG A 586 26.83 -6.72 -26.13
CA ARG A 586 25.95 -5.54 -26.13
C ARG A 586 26.18 -4.68 -27.36
N GLN A 587 27.43 -4.32 -27.66
CA GLN A 587 27.78 -3.53 -28.85
C GLN A 587 27.34 -4.20 -30.15
N THR A 588 27.47 -5.53 -30.25
CA THR A 588 27.06 -6.30 -31.44
C THR A 588 25.55 -6.25 -31.62
N VAL A 589 24.78 -6.48 -30.56
CA VAL A 589 23.31 -6.45 -30.58
C VAL A 589 22.80 -5.04 -30.88
N ALA A 590 23.30 -4.02 -30.18
CA ALA A 590 22.91 -2.61 -30.41
C ALA A 590 23.22 -2.15 -31.84
N SER A 591 24.41 -2.49 -32.36
CA SER A 591 24.78 -2.16 -33.74
C SER A 591 23.86 -2.84 -34.77
N ALA A 592 23.45 -4.07 -34.51
CA ALA A 592 22.51 -4.78 -35.37
C ALA A 592 21.10 -4.16 -35.32
N LEU A 593 20.67 -3.74 -34.13
CA LEU A 593 19.38 -3.07 -33.91
C LEU A 593 19.32 -1.74 -34.67
N VAL A 594 20.36 -0.91 -34.57
CA VAL A 594 20.47 0.37 -35.30
C VAL A 594 20.45 0.13 -36.81
N ARG A 595 21.23 -0.83 -37.33
CA ARG A 595 21.21 -1.17 -38.77
C ARG A 595 19.82 -1.60 -39.24
N ARG A 596 19.10 -2.35 -38.39
CA ARG A 596 17.74 -2.82 -38.67
C ARG A 596 16.75 -1.65 -38.71
N ALA A 597 16.84 -0.72 -37.76
CA ALA A 597 16.03 0.49 -37.72
C ALA A 597 16.25 1.36 -38.98
N VAL A 598 17.50 1.62 -39.35
CA VAL A 598 17.86 2.35 -40.58
C VAL A 598 17.27 1.66 -41.82
N LYS A 599 17.44 0.34 -41.95
CA LYS A 599 16.94 -0.44 -43.10
C LYS A 599 15.41 -0.41 -43.20
N ARG A 600 14.71 -0.26 -42.07
CA ARG A 600 13.24 -0.17 -42.00
C ARG A 600 12.70 1.25 -42.12
N GLY A 601 13.58 2.25 -42.28
CA GLY A 601 13.19 3.64 -42.49
C GLY A 601 12.80 4.38 -41.22
N VAL A 602 13.29 3.94 -40.05
CA VAL A 602 13.12 4.71 -38.81
C VAL A 602 13.87 6.05 -38.94
N PRO A 603 13.26 7.20 -38.56
CA PRO A 603 13.91 8.50 -38.61
C PRO A 603 15.21 8.56 -37.80
N ALA A 604 16.18 9.36 -38.26
CA ALA A 604 17.51 9.44 -37.63
C ALA A 604 17.46 9.96 -36.18
N ASP A 605 16.64 10.98 -35.92
CA ASP A 605 16.41 11.53 -34.58
C ASP A 605 15.85 10.48 -33.60
N LYS A 606 15.02 9.55 -34.10
CA LYS A 606 14.50 8.43 -33.30
C LYS A 606 15.51 7.31 -33.10
N ILE A 607 16.43 7.12 -34.05
CA ILE A 607 17.52 6.16 -33.90
C ILE A 607 18.54 6.69 -32.88
N ASP A 608 18.83 7.98 -32.91
CA ASP A 608 19.76 8.62 -31.98
C ASP A 608 19.25 8.50 -30.53
N SER A 609 17.93 8.52 -30.31
CA SER A 609 17.33 8.29 -28.99
C SER A 609 17.34 6.83 -28.51
N LEU A 610 17.81 5.85 -29.30
CA LEU A 610 17.97 4.46 -28.83
C LEU A 610 19.10 4.31 -27.82
N VAL A 611 20.06 5.23 -27.83
CA VAL A 611 21.25 5.22 -26.98
C VAL A 611 21.25 6.50 -26.18
N GLY A 612 21.46 6.39 -24.87
CA GLY A 612 21.47 7.53 -23.97
C GLY A 612 22.27 7.27 -22.72
N THR A 613 22.25 8.23 -21.81
CA THR A 613 22.97 8.12 -20.55
C THR A 613 22.18 7.23 -19.58
N THR A 614 22.88 6.32 -18.93
CA THR A 614 22.30 5.38 -17.96
C THR A 614 22.97 5.56 -16.62
N TYR A 615 22.17 5.45 -15.55
CA TYR A 615 22.62 5.60 -14.18
C TYR A 615 22.37 4.28 -13.45
N GLU A 616 23.45 3.64 -13.02
CA GLU A 616 23.39 2.40 -12.26
C GLU A 616 23.80 2.64 -10.80
N LEU A 617 23.04 2.08 -9.87
CA LEU A 617 23.31 2.12 -8.44
C LEU A 617 24.27 0.98 -8.12
N VAL A 618 25.55 1.29 -7.89
CA VAL A 618 26.61 0.26 -7.89
C VAL A 618 26.55 -0.68 -6.68
N ALA A 619 25.91 -0.24 -5.60
CA ALA A 619 25.69 -1.03 -4.39
C ALA A 619 24.59 -2.10 -4.57
N GLU A 620 23.70 -1.92 -5.56
CA GLU A 620 22.58 -2.84 -5.79
C GLU A 620 23.03 -4.02 -6.68
N PRO A 621 22.51 -5.23 -6.46
CA PRO A 621 22.89 -6.40 -7.26
C PRO A 621 22.47 -6.27 -8.73
N GLU A 622 23.35 -6.65 -9.65
CA GLU A 622 23.02 -6.77 -11.08
C GLU A 622 21.87 -7.75 -11.30
N GLY A 623 21.05 -7.49 -12.33
CA GLY A 623 19.87 -8.30 -12.61
C GLY A 623 18.65 -7.98 -11.74
N THR A 624 18.70 -6.90 -10.94
CA THR A 624 17.57 -6.42 -10.14
C THR A 624 17.03 -5.09 -10.64
N GLU A 625 15.76 -4.80 -10.34
CA GLU A 625 15.13 -3.51 -10.66
C GLU A 625 15.86 -2.33 -10.00
N LEU A 626 16.54 -2.56 -8.88
CA LEU A 626 17.21 -1.52 -8.09
C LEU A 626 18.54 -1.06 -8.72
N ARG A 627 19.13 -1.89 -9.59
CA ARG A 627 20.43 -1.61 -10.21
C ARG A 627 20.39 -0.44 -11.17
N ASP A 628 19.30 -0.24 -11.91
CA ASP A 628 19.17 0.83 -12.91
C ASP A 628 18.14 1.85 -12.44
N ALA A 629 18.50 3.15 -12.47
CA ALA A 629 17.64 4.22 -11.95
C ALA A 629 16.26 4.30 -12.66
N SER A 630 16.18 3.95 -13.95
CA SER A 630 14.91 3.92 -14.68
C SER A 630 14.03 2.73 -14.26
N GLU A 631 14.65 1.59 -13.95
CA GLU A 631 13.92 0.43 -13.43
C GLU A 631 13.46 0.63 -11.99
N PHE A 632 14.31 1.25 -11.17
CA PHE A 632 14.00 1.54 -9.79
C PHE A 632 12.88 2.59 -9.68
N SER A 633 12.98 3.70 -10.40
CA SER A 633 11.90 4.71 -10.44
C SER A 633 10.58 4.10 -10.92
N THR A 634 10.60 3.19 -11.88
CA THR A 634 9.37 2.49 -12.33
C THR A 634 8.80 1.56 -11.26
N LEU A 635 9.65 0.88 -10.48
CA LEU A 635 9.23 0.07 -9.34
C LEU A 635 8.53 0.95 -8.28
N LEU A 636 9.10 2.13 -7.97
CA LEU A 636 8.51 3.09 -7.03
C LEU A 636 7.21 3.71 -7.56
N ASN A 637 7.17 4.06 -8.84
CA ASN A 637 5.95 4.54 -9.48
C ASN A 637 4.83 3.48 -9.42
N ALA A 638 5.17 2.19 -9.53
CA ALA A 638 4.18 1.14 -9.33
C ALA A 638 3.64 1.14 -7.89
N THR A 639 4.47 1.27 -6.86
CA THR A 639 3.97 1.31 -5.47
C THR A 639 3.10 2.53 -5.21
N ALA A 640 3.51 3.69 -5.73
CA ALA A 640 2.75 4.95 -5.67
C ALA A 640 1.36 4.84 -6.33
N ARG A 641 1.27 4.23 -7.52
CA ARG A 641 0.00 4.05 -8.27
C ARG A 641 -1.05 3.20 -7.55
N TYR A 642 -0.61 2.36 -6.60
CA TYR A 642 -1.49 1.56 -5.75
C TYR A 642 -1.58 2.08 -4.32
N GLU A 643 -1.16 3.33 -4.08
CA GLU A 643 -1.25 4.01 -2.78
C GLU A 643 -0.50 3.26 -1.67
N ARG A 644 0.59 2.58 -2.04
CA ARG A 644 1.49 1.85 -1.14
C ARG A 644 2.81 2.58 -0.97
N ALA A 645 2.71 3.84 -0.56
CA ALA A 645 3.87 4.68 -0.26
C ALA A 645 4.76 4.07 0.85
N ASP A 646 4.15 3.38 1.81
CA ASP A 646 4.85 2.60 2.85
C ASP A 646 5.83 1.58 2.26
N VAL A 647 5.41 0.86 1.22
CA VAL A 647 6.25 -0.14 0.54
C VAL A 647 7.36 0.55 -0.24
N GLY A 648 7.04 1.61 -1.00
CA GLY A 648 8.02 2.36 -1.78
C GLY A 648 9.11 2.99 -0.92
N LEU A 649 8.72 3.63 0.19
CA LEU A 649 9.63 4.18 1.18
C LEU A 649 10.48 3.06 1.81
N GLY A 650 9.86 1.94 2.20
CA GLY A 650 10.58 0.78 2.74
C GLY A 650 11.66 0.23 1.79
N VAL A 651 11.40 0.21 0.48
CA VAL A 651 12.43 -0.15 -0.51
C VAL A 651 13.55 0.89 -0.53
N CYS A 652 13.23 2.19 -0.54
CA CYS A 652 14.27 3.23 -0.55
C CYS A 652 15.14 3.21 0.72
N LEU A 653 14.56 2.85 1.87
CA LEU A 653 15.25 2.76 3.17
C LEU A 653 16.06 1.46 3.38
N GLY A 654 16.15 0.59 2.37
CA GLY A 654 16.99 -0.63 2.45
C GLY A 654 16.23 -1.93 2.68
N GLY A 655 14.89 -1.94 2.66
CA GLY A 655 14.08 -3.15 2.80
C GLY A 655 14.18 -4.08 1.58
N ARG A 656 15.21 -4.94 1.53
CA ARG A 656 15.51 -5.82 0.38
C ARG A 656 14.75 -7.15 0.38
N GLU A 657 14.18 -7.58 1.50
CA GLU A 657 13.39 -8.81 1.60
C GLU A 657 11.90 -8.51 1.42
N ASP A 658 11.21 -8.09 2.49
CA ASP A 658 9.75 -7.92 2.46
C ASP A 658 9.28 -6.72 1.61
N ALA A 659 9.84 -5.52 1.82
CA ALA A 659 9.40 -4.34 1.08
C ALA A 659 9.64 -4.48 -0.44
N LEU A 660 10.82 -4.97 -0.84
CA LEU A 660 11.14 -5.22 -2.25
C LEU A 660 10.24 -6.32 -2.85
N GLU A 661 9.95 -7.41 -2.12
CA GLU A 661 9.05 -8.44 -2.63
C GLU A 661 7.63 -7.89 -2.83
N ARG A 662 7.12 -7.12 -1.86
CA ARG A 662 5.81 -6.44 -1.98
C ARG A 662 5.80 -5.46 -3.15
N ALA A 663 6.87 -4.68 -3.35
CA ALA A 663 7.01 -3.77 -4.49
C ALA A 663 7.02 -4.54 -5.83
N ARG A 664 7.73 -5.67 -5.92
CA ARG A 664 7.75 -6.53 -7.11
C ARG A 664 6.38 -7.11 -7.43
N ARG A 665 5.61 -7.53 -6.43
CA ARG A 665 4.21 -7.98 -6.62
C ARG A 665 3.34 -6.86 -7.17
N LEU A 666 3.48 -5.63 -6.64
CA LEU A 666 2.77 -4.45 -7.14
C LEU A 666 3.16 -4.12 -8.58
N LEU A 667 4.45 -4.15 -8.92
CA LEU A 667 4.95 -3.96 -10.29
C LEU A 667 4.45 -5.04 -11.25
N ALA A 668 4.45 -6.31 -10.84
CA ALA A 668 3.92 -7.41 -11.65
C ALA A 668 2.42 -7.25 -11.91
N ASN A 669 1.65 -6.83 -10.90
CA ASN A 669 0.23 -6.50 -11.04
C ASN A 669 0.03 -5.30 -11.98
N HIS A 670 0.84 -4.25 -11.82
CA HIS A 670 0.82 -3.08 -12.70
C HIS A 670 1.02 -3.46 -14.17
N ARG A 671 2.07 -4.23 -14.45
CA ARG A 671 2.41 -4.70 -15.80
C ARG A 671 1.29 -5.55 -16.40
N ARG A 672 0.67 -6.42 -15.59
CA ARG A 672 -0.48 -7.22 -16.04
C ARG A 672 -1.66 -6.33 -16.44
N ASN A 673 -2.04 -5.38 -15.59
CA ASN A 673 -3.16 -4.48 -15.87
C ASN A 673 -2.91 -3.59 -17.09
N LEU A 674 -1.68 -3.11 -17.30
CA LEU A 674 -1.32 -2.37 -18.52
C LEU A 674 -1.42 -3.25 -19.78
N SER A 675 -0.95 -4.49 -19.69
CA SER A 675 -1.05 -5.45 -20.80
C SER A 675 -2.50 -5.77 -21.14
N GLU A 676 -3.33 -6.06 -20.12
CA GLU A 676 -4.77 -6.31 -20.28
C GLU A 676 -5.49 -5.08 -20.84
N GLY A 677 -5.13 -3.87 -20.41
CA GLY A 677 -5.66 -2.62 -20.95
C GLY A 677 -5.30 -2.42 -22.43
N LEU A 678 -4.05 -2.70 -22.82
CA LEU A 678 -3.65 -2.64 -24.23
C LEU A 678 -4.32 -3.71 -25.10
N GLU A 679 -4.58 -4.89 -24.55
CA GLU A 679 -5.37 -5.92 -25.24
C GLU A 679 -6.84 -5.50 -25.38
N TYR A 680 -7.41 -4.85 -24.36
CA TYR A 680 -8.74 -4.28 -24.43
C TYR A 680 -8.86 -3.26 -25.56
N VAL A 681 -7.96 -2.26 -25.62
CA VAL A 681 -7.95 -1.25 -26.69
C VAL A 681 -7.77 -1.90 -28.08
N ARG A 682 -6.91 -2.92 -28.20
CA ARG A 682 -6.74 -3.65 -29.47
C ARG A 682 -7.98 -4.44 -29.88
N ARG A 683 -8.76 -4.96 -28.93
CA ARG A 683 -9.95 -5.78 -29.20
C ARG A 683 -11.18 -4.92 -29.50
N GLU A 684 -11.45 -3.91 -28.68
CA GLU A 684 -12.62 -3.04 -28.81
C GLU A 684 -12.40 -1.92 -29.84
N GLY A 685 -11.14 -1.53 -30.06
CA GLY A 685 -10.75 -0.44 -30.95
C GLY A 685 -10.93 0.95 -30.32
N VAL A 686 -10.71 1.99 -31.13
CA VAL A 686 -10.99 3.38 -30.77
C VAL A 686 -11.97 3.99 -31.77
N THR A 687 -12.81 4.91 -31.30
CA THR A 687 -13.70 5.72 -32.12
C THR A 687 -12.93 6.93 -32.66
N HIS A 688 -13.12 7.26 -33.93
CA HIS A 688 -12.42 8.36 -34.60
C HIS A 688 -13.40 9.52 -34.85
N GLU A 689 -13.05 10.70 -34.33
CA GLU A 689 -13.68 11.98 -34.66
C GLU A 689 -12.79 12.75 -35.64
N ASP A 690 -13.20 13.96 -36.03
CA ASP A 690 -12.43 14.78 -36.97
C ASP A 690 -11.05 15.16 -36.42
N ASN A 691 -10.97 15.63 -35.17
CA ASN A 691 -9.75 16.17 -34.56
C ASN A 691 -9.19 15.33 -33.40
N LEU A 692 -9.90 14.29 -32.97
CA LEU A 692 -9.45 13.39 -31.90
C LEU A 692 -9.86 11.94 -32.17
N GLN A 693 -9.34 11.03 -31.36
CA GLN A 693 -9.83 9.65 -31.27
C GLN A 693 -10.07 9.27 -29.81
N TRP A 694 -10.98 8.34 -29.52
CA TRP A 694 -11.33 8.05 -28.14
C TRP A 694 -11.81 6.62 -27.87
N PHE A 695 -11.71 6.18 -26.62
CA PHE A 695 -12.35 4.95 -26.14
C PHE A 695 -12.86 5.12 -24.72
N ASP A 696 -13.91 4.38 -24.38
CA ASP A 696 -14.44 4.30 -23.02
C ASP A 696 -14.22 2.89 -22.48
N ALA A 697 -13.44 2.81 -21.41
CA ALA A 697 -13.10 1.56 -20.77
C ALA A 697 -14.06 1.16 -19.64
N GLY A 698 -14.95 2.05 -19.18
CA GLY A 698 -15.75 1.83 -17.98
C GLY A 698 -14.89 1.29 -16.82
N ASP A 699 -15.27 0.12 -16.30
CA ASP A 699 -14.53 -0.57 -15.23
C ASP A 699 -13.43 -1.52 -15.73
N ALA A 700 -13.29 -1.72 -17.05
CA ALA A 700 -12.34 -2.66 -17.63
C ALA A 700 -10.88 -2.19 -17.47
N ILE A 701 -10.66 -0.87 -17.41
CA ILE A 701 -9.35 -0.27 -17.16
C ILE A 701 -9.52 0.72 -16.01
N ARG A 702 -8.71 0.56 -14.95
CA ARG A 702 -8.76 1.45 -13.79
C ARG A 702 -8.48 2.91 -14.17
N GLU A 703 -9.19 3.84 -13.55
CA GLU A 703 -8.98 5.28 -13.76
C GLU A 703 -7.52 5.73 -13.54
N THR A 704 -6.80 5.07 -12.63
CA THR A 704 -5.40 5.41 -12.31
C THR A 704 -4.40 5.04 -13.42
N ILE A 705 -4.78 4.16 -14.36
CA ILE A 705 -3.89 3.69 -15.44
C ILE A 705 -4.44 3.96 -16.85
N VAL A 706 -5.69 4.39 -16.99
CA VAL A 706 -6.35 4.57 -18.30
C VAL A 706 -5.58 5.53 -19.21
N GLY A 707 -5.03 6.61 -18.66
CA GLY A 707 -4.20 7.55 -19.41
C GLY A 707 -2.86 6.96 -19.87
N ILE A 708 -2.27 6.02 -19.10
CA ILE A 708 -1.04 5.32 -19.49
C ILE A 708 -1.35 4.40 -20.66
N VAL A 709 -2.43 3.62 -20.57
CA VAL A 709 -2.87 2.71 -21.65
C VAL A 709 -3.16 3.51 -22.92
N ALA A 710 -3.85 4.65 -22.82
CA ALA A 710 -4.12 5.52 -23.96
C ALA A 710 -2.82 6.00 -24.63
N GLY A 711 -1.84 6.42 -23.84
CA GLY A 711 -0.53 6.86 -24.34
C GLY A 711 0.24 5.73 -25.02
N MET A 712 0.27 4.54 -24.40
CA MET A 712 0.91 3.36 -24.98
C MET A 712 0.22 2.85 -26.25
N ALA A 713 -1.08 3.09 -26.40
CA ALA A 713 -1.83 2.72 -27.59
C ALA A 713 -1.55 3.63 -28.78
N LEU A 714 -1.05 4.86 -28.58
CA LEU A 714 -0.74 5.77 -29.68
C LEU A 714 0.29 5.16 -30.64
N GLY A 715 -0.01 5.19 -31.94
CA GLY A 715 0.86 4.63 -32.97
C GLY A 715 0.86 3.09 -33.04
N THR A 716 -0.04 2.42 -32.31
CA THR A 716 -0.32 0.99 -32.50
C THR A 716 -1.37 0.78 -33.60
N ASP A 717 -1.50 -0.46 -34.09
CA ASP A 717 -2.46 -0.78 -35.14
C ASP A 717 -3.90 -0.36 -34.78
N GLY A 718 -4.46 0.60 -35.53
CA GLY A 718 -5.82 1.13 -35.30
C GLY A 718 -5.90 2.45 -34.54
N VAL A 719 -4.78 2.97 -34.01
CA VAL A 719 -4.71 4.19 -33.20
C VAL A 719 -3.70 5.17 -33.81
N SER A 720 -4.19 6.30 -34.33
CA SER A 720 -3.35 7.23 -35.10
C SER A 720 -2.44 8.05 -34.18
N PRO A 721 -1.15 8.25 -34.52
CA PRO A 721 -0.27 9.19 -33.81
C PRO A 721 -0.51 10.66 -34.21
N ASP A 722 -1.29 10.90 -35.29
CA ASP A 722 -1.59 12.21 -35.84
C ASP A 722 -2.85 12.86 -35.21
N LYS A 723 -3.48 12.18 -34.25
CA LYS A 723 -4.61 12.71 -33.48
C LYS A 723 -4.38 12.45 -31.99
N PRO A 724 -4.73 13.39 -31.10
CA PRO A 724 -4.75 13.12 -29.67
C PRO A 724 -5.79 12.04 -29.36
N ILE A 725 -5.49 11.21 -28.36
CA ILE A 725 -6.41 10.19 -27.85
C ILE A 725 -7.03 10.65 -26.53
N VAL A 726 -8.34 10.47 -26.38
CA VAL A 726 -9.09 10.67 -25.13
C VAL A 726 -9.57 9.31 -24.62
N ALA A 727 -9.40 9.05 -23.34
CA ALA A 727 -9.80 7.81 -22.71
C ALA A 727 -10.66 8.07 -21.48
N PHE A 728 -11.73 7.29 -21.35
CA PHE A 728 -12.66 7.32 -20.22
C PHE A 728 -12.53 6.07 -19.36
N ALA A 729 -12.67 6.23 -18.05
CA ALA A 729 -12.79 5.14 -17.08
C ALA A 729 -13.70 5.56 -15.93
N SER A 730 -14.45 4.62 -15.37
CA SER A 730 -15.30 4.89 -14.21
C SER A 730 -14.44 5.31 -13.01
N LYS A 731 -14.82 6.41 -12.36
CA LYS A 731 -14.23 6.82 -11.07
C LYS A 731 -15.12 6.35 -9.92
N ASP A 732 -16.41 6.65 -10.00
CA ASP A 732 -17.46 6.20 -9.08
C ASP A 732 -18.83 6.17 -9.81
N GLU A 733 -19.94 6.04 -9.08
CA GLU A 733 -21.28 5.98 -9.67
C GLU A 733 -21.74 7.32 -10.30
N GLU A 734 -21.13 8.44 -9.92
CA GLU A 734 -21.52 9.80 -10.32
C GLU A 734 -20.53 10.43 -11.30
N GLU A 735 -19.26 10.01 -11.28
CA GLU A 735 -18.17 10.62 -12.03
C GLU A 735 -17.39 9.65 -12.93
N THR A 736 -17.00 10.16 -14.10
CA THR A 736 -16.11 9.51 -15.07
C THR A 736 -14.77 10.24 -15.11
N LYS A 737 -13.67 9.49 -15.00
CA LYS A 737 -12.32 10.02 -15.20
C LYS A 737 -12.02 10.13 -16.69
N VAL A 738 -11.51 11.29 -17.10
CA VAL A 738 -11.04 11.54 -18.47
C VAL A 738 -9.52 11.71 -18.48
N SER A 739 -8.84 11.08 -19.42
CA SER A 739 -7.41 11.25 -19.67
C SER A 739 -7.14 11.46 -21.16
N ALA A 740 -6.34 12.46 -21.54
CA ALA A 740 -5.86 12.60 -22.91
C ALA A 740 -4.35 12.49 -23.03
N ARG A 741 -3.93 12.01 -24.20
CA ARG A 741 -2.52 11.90 -24.61
C ARG A 741 -2.36 12.41 -26.03
N GLY A 742 -1.34 13.23 -26.24
CA GLY A 742 -0.91 13.71 -27.55
C GLY A 742 0.48 13.18 -27.92
N SER A 743 0.97 13.62 -29.07
CA SER A 743 2.35 13.38 -29.50
C SER A 743 3.12 14.70 -29.52
N GLY A 744 4.44 14.66 -29.35
CA GLY A 744 5.25 15.88 -29.44
C GLY A 744 5.17 16.58 -30.81
N VAL A 745 4.77 15.85 -31.86
CA VAL A 745 4.48 16.45 -33.17
C VAL A 745 3.26 17.36 -33.09
N LEU A 746 2.19 16.90 -32.44
CA LEU A 746 0.96 17.67 -32.24
C LEU A 746 1.19 18.91 -31.38
N VAL A 747 1.98 18.79 -30.29
CA VAL A 747 2.34 19.95 -29.46
C VAL A 747 3.05 21.03 -30.27
N ARG A 748 4.00 20.65 -31.14
CA ARG A 748 4.65 21.60 -32.05
C ARG A 748 3.71 22.20 -33.09
N GLN A 749 2.57 21.58 -33.36
CA GLN A 749 1.52 22.10 -34.23
C GLN A 749 0.53 23.00 -33.48
N GLY A 750 0.67 23.17 -32.16
CA GLY A 750 -0.19 24.03 -31.34
C GLY A 750 -1.14 23.28 -30.41
N LEU A 751 -1.02 21.95 -30.26
CA LEU A 751 -1.82 21.19 -29.31
C LEU A 751 -1.51 21.63 -27.87
N ASP A 752 -2.56 21.99 -27.13
CA ASP A 752 -2.55 22.19 -25.68
C ASP A 752 -3.73 21.45 -25.05
N LEU A 753 -3.47 20.23 -24.55
CA LEU A 753 -4.48 19.40 -23.91
C LEU A 753 -4.92 19.93 -22.53
N SER A 754 -4.14 20.78 -21.88
CA SER A 754 -4.53 21.43 -20.62
C SER A 754 -5.73 22.34 -20.85
N VAL A 755 -5.68 23.13 -21.92
CA VAL A 755 -6.80 23.99 -22.36
C VAL A 755 -7.99 23.14 -22.77
N VAL A 756 -7.78 22.11 -23.61
CA VAL A 756 -8.87 21.20 -24.06
C VAL A 756 -9.60 20.59 -22.88
N MET A 757 -8.88 20.00 -21.91
CA MET A 757 -9.48 19.37 -20.74
C MET A 757 -10.28 20.35 -19.91
N ARG A 758 -9.73 21.54 -19.66
CA ARG A 758 -10.37 22.58 -18.85
C ARG A 758 -11.63 23.11 -19.48
N GLU A 759 -11.60 23.42 -20.77
CA GLU A 759 -12.76 24.00 -21.46
C GLU A 759 -13.85 22.96 -21.68
N ALA A 760 -13.49 21.78 -22.22
CA ALA A 760 -14.46 20.72 -22.50
C ALA A 760 -15.14 20.20 -21.23
N SER A 761 -14.39 19.97 -20.13
CA SER A 761 -14.98 19.51 -18.87
C SER A 761 -15.96 20.51 -18.29
N ARG A 762 -15.64 21.81 -18.30
CA ARG A 762 -16.53 22.87 -17.80
C ARG A 762 -17.85 22.94 -18.56
N THR A 763 -17.87 22.66 -19.86
CA THR A 763 -19.13 22.64 -20.63
C THR A 763 -20.10 21.57 -20.17
N VAL A 764 -19.60 20.49 -19.58
CA VAL A 764 -20.41 19.36 -19.10
C VAL A 764 -20.56 19.32 -17.57
N GLY A 765 -20.09 20.35 -16.87
CA GLY A 765 -20.16 20.43 -15.40
C GLY A 765 -19.06 19.67 -14.66
N GLY A 766 -17.94 19.40 -15.33
CA GLY A 766 -16.73 18.83 -14.75
C GLY A 766 -15.61 19.86 -14.57
N ASP A 767 -14.44 19.37 -14.16
CA ASP A 767 -13.21 20.16 -14.06
C ASP A 767 -12.00 19.38 -14.61
N GLY A 768 -11.01 20.10 -15.11
CA GLY A 768 -9.87 19.48 -15.79
C GLY A 768 -8.70 20.43 -16.02
N GLY A 769 -7.54 19.83 -16.27
CA GLY A 769 -6.29 20.52 -16.51
C GLY A 769 -5.12 19.55 -16.68
N GLY A 770 -3.91 20.08 -16.74
CA GLY A 770 -2.68 19.31 -16.88
C GLY A 770 -1.67 20.03 -17.77
N HIS A 771 -0.97 19.25 -18.59
CA HIS A 771 0.09 19.70 -19.49
C HIS A 771 -0.40 19.69 -20.95
N ASP A 772 0.37 20.31 -21.83
CA ASP A 772 0.09 20.40 -23.27
C ASP A 772 -0.01 19.02 -23.96
N ILE A 773 0.85 18.07 -23.58
CA ILE A 773 0.92 16.72 -24.16
C ILE A 773 0.10 15.67 -23.41
N ALA A 774 -0.20 15.92 -22.14
CA ALA A 774 -0.92 15.00 -21.27
C ALA A 774 -1.74 15.76 -20.24
N ALA A 775 -3.05 15.55 -20.26
CA ALA A 775 -3.98 16.23 -19.35
C ALA A 775 -5.09 15.27 -18.92
N GLY A 776 -5.83 15.66 -17.89
CA GLY A 776 -6.97 14.89 -17.39
C GLY A 776 -8.11 15.78 -16.92
N ALA A 777 -9.29 15.17 -16.81
CA ALA A 777 -10.50 15.79 -16.30
C ALA A 777 -11.28 14.79 -15.44
N THR A 778 -12.29 15.29 -14.76
CA THR A 778 -13.38 14.52 -14.17
C THR A 778 -14.68 15.15 -14.64
N VAL A 779 -15.59 14.33 -15.16
CA VAL A 779 -16.89 14.77 -15.70
C VAL A 779 -18.03 13.92 -15.13
N PRO A 780 -19.27 14.43 -15.08
CA PRO A 780 -20.39 13.61 -14.62
C PRO A 780 -20.62 12.40 -15.53
N ALA A 781 -20.93 11.25 -14.92
CA ALA A 781 -21.15 9.99 -15.65
C ALA A 781 -22.30 10.12 -16.67
N GLY A 782 -22.10 9.56 -17.86
CA GLY A 782 -23.07 9.63 -18.97
C GLY A 782 -22.99 10.90 -19.81
N ARG A 783 -22.01 11.79 -19.56
CA ARG A 783 -21.76 13.02 -20.32
C ARG A 783 -20.54 12.91 -21.26
N GLU A 784 -19.97 11.72 -21.43
CA GLU A 784 -18.73 11.47 -22.18
C GLU A 784 -18.85 11.92 -23.63
N GLY A 785 -19.98 11.62 -24.29
CA GLY A 785 -20.21 12.04 -25.68
C GLY A 785 -20.29 13.56 -25.86
N GLU A 786 -20.84 14.28 -24.87
CA GLU A 786 -20.87 15.76 -24.90
C GLU A 786 -19.49 16.35 -24.64
N PHE A 787 -18.72 15.74 -23.74
CA PHE A 787 -17.32 16.10 -23.54
C PHE A 787 -16.50 15.91 -24.82
N VAL A 788 -16.65 14.77 -25.50
CA VAL A 788 -15.95 14.48 -26.77
C VAL A 788 -16.27 15.53 -27.83
N ALA A 789 -17.55 15.90 -27.98
CA ALA A 789 -17.95 16.92 -28.93
C ALA A 789 -17.30 18.28 -28.62
N ALA A 790 -17.34 18.72 -27.36
CA ALA A 790 -16.71 19.96 -26.93
C ALA A 790 -15.18 19.93 -27.11
N ALA A 791 -14.52 18.82 -26.75
CA ALA A 791 -13.08 18.65 -26.94
C ALA A 791 -12.69 18.67 -28.42
N ASN A 792 -13.50 18.06 -29.29
CA ASN A 792 -13.27 18.04 -30.73
C ASN A 792 -13.37 19.44 -31.35
N ASP A 793 -14.27 20.29 -30.86
CA ASP A 793 -14.40 21.69 -31.29
C ASP A 793 -13.21 22.53 -30.84
N VAL A 794 -12.78 22.41 -29.56
CA VAL A 794 -11.59 23.13 -29.06
C VAL A 794 -10.34 22.71 -29.84
N LEU A 795 -10.19 21.41 -30.14
CA LEU A 795 -9.07 20.92 -30.96
C LEU A 795 -9.13 21.41 -32.40
N ALA A 796 -10.32 21.63 -32.96
CA ALA A 796 -10.48 22.24 -34.28
C ALA A 796 -9.91 23.67 -34.29
N GLU A 797 -10.06 24.41 -33.20
CA GLU A 797 -9.50 25.76 -33.08
C GLU A 797 -7.98 25.77 -32.88
N GLN A 798 -7.44 24.75 -32.18
CA GLN A 798 -6.00 24.62 -31.95
C GLN A 798 -5.22 24.12 -33.16
N LEU A 799 -5.77 23.15 -33.91
CA LEU A 799 -5.05 22.41 -34.97
C LEU A 799 -5.58 22.64 -36.39
N GLY A 800 -6.68 23.39 -36.56
CA GLY A 800 -7.39 23.59 -37.83
C GLY A 800 -6.88 24.70 -38.75
#